data_AF-A0A3N4E4S2-F1
#
_entry.id   AF-A0A3N4E4S2-F1
#
_cell.length_a   1.000
_cell.length_b   1.000
_cell.length_c   1.000
_cell.angle_alpha   90.00
_cell.angle_beta   90.00
_cell.angle_gamma   90.00
#
_symmetry.space_group_name_H-M   'P 1'
#
loop_
_entity.id
_entity.type
_entity.pdbx_description
1 polymer ?
#
loop_
_entity_poly.entity_id
_entity_poly.type
_entity_poly.pdbx_seq_one_letter_code
_entity_poly.pdbx_strand_id
1 'polypeptide(L)'
;MVNTPIIVGIGASAGGLEALEDFFSHVLTPCNIAFVVIQHLDPTRISIMPELLQRTTLMKVTQARNGMEVKPNCVYVIPPNKDLSIIHGSLLLLDPVESRGLRLPIDFFFRSLANDQNERAVGVILSGMGSDGTLGLRAIKENAGLSVVQSPEFAKFDSMPHSAVNMGLADIVAPAEALPERIAAFLKHSRRDVPTRLKLKSTSALEQIVIILRERSGNDFSLYKKNTIYRRIERRMDLHQLKNISLYTHYLRDNPQEQDLLFKEMLIGVTNFFRDHKVWAQLKSVTLPALLANYPEGKELRAWVTACSTGEEAYSLAMTVMDVLDDVKHKGRFKLQVFATDVGEDAINIARKGYYPASIEADLSSQQLNRYFNKDGSGYRINKQIRDMVIFAPQNIIMDPPFTKLDIVTCRNLLIYLGPELQKKLIPLFHYTLTSHGILILGNAETIGNSTSLFTEIKENTRIYTRIDSTAPQMEVDFPTRIFPIISLVENEPERTSKMTTNITNLQMQADQILLQSYSPAAVLVNAAGDIIYINGRTGKYLEPAAGKANWNIHVMAREELQHQIHLAMMKAQLQIEPVNIKNLTVDTHTINLTVQAITKPKALLGLMMVVFTEMLTPTKLPRRKRGSAEKESQAELQQAHDEIQSLREQMQSSQEELKSANEELQSTNEELQSTNEELTTSKEEMQSMNEELQTVNTELRSKVDDLSWVNNDMENLLDSTQIATIFLDNELHVRRFTNYATHLFKLIQSDVGRALSDIVTELDYVRLQEDSKEVLKTLVFIEKEITAKNKRWFKVRIMPYRTQENVIDGVVITFTDISEAKLLESELRKIRPTT
;
A
#
# COMPACT_ATOMS: atom_id res chain seq x y z
N MET A 1 16.13 -27.39 18.80
CA MET A 1 15.00 -27.37 17.85
C MET A 1 15.04 -28.67 17.06
N VAL A 2 14.00 -29.50 17.14
CA VAL A 2 13.93 -30.76 16.39
C VAL A 2 13.93 -30.40 14.90
N ASN A 3 14.83 -31.03 14.14
CA ASN A 3 15.11 -30.72 12.75
C ASN A 3 13.95 -31.20 11.86
N THR A 4 12.85 -30.43 11.79
CA THR A 4 11.68 -30.76 10.97
C THR A 4 12.07 -30.77 9.49
N PRO A 5 11.82 -31.86 8.75
CA PRO A 5 12.19 -31.95 7.34
C PRO A 5 11.40 -30.95 6.48
N ILE A 6 11.98 -30.51 5.36
CA ILE A 6 11.23 -29.70 4.38
C ILE A 6 10.19 -30.60 3.72
N ILE A 7 8.96 -30.10 3.62
CA ILE A 7 7.81 -30.85 3.13
C ILE A 7 7.37 -30.27 1.79
N VAL A 8 7.43 -31.09 0.75
CA VAL A 8 6.99 -30.77 -0.60
C VAL A 8 5.63 -31.42 -0.83
N GLY A 9 4.59 -30.61 -0.99
CA GLY A 9 3.28 -31.09 -1.44
C GLY A 9 3.24 -31.18 -2.96
N ILE A 10 2.89 -32.34 -3.51
CA ILE A 10 2.74 -32.55 -4.95
C ILE A 10 1.27 -32.83 -5.26
N GLY A 11 0.66 -31.95 -6.05
CA GLY A 11 -0.69 -32.11 -6.59
C GLY A 11 -0.65 -32.65 -8.01
N ALA A 12 -1.42 -33.71 -8.28
CA ALA A 12 -1.59 -34.26 -9.63
C ALA A 12 -3.00 -34.82 -9.83
N SER A 13 -3.43 -34.98 -11.08
CA SER A 13 -4.76 -35.53 -11.39
C SER A 13 -4.69 -36.47 -12.61
N ALA A 14 -5.53 -36.28 -13.62
CA ALA A 14 -5.48 -37.02 -14.89
C ALA A 14 -4.07 -36.94 -15.50
N GLY A 15 -3.51 -38.09 -15.90
CA GLY A 15 -2.14 -38.16 -16.42
C GLY A 15 -1.04 -37.87 -15.39
N GLY A 16 -1.38 -37.79 -14.09
CA GLY A 16 -0.44 -37.47 -13.03
C GLY A 16 0.57 -38.57 -12.72
N LEU A 17 0.27 -39.85 -12.99
CA LEU A 17 1.19 -40.96 -12.69
C LEU A 17 2.49 -40.85 -13.49
N GLU A 18 2.40 -40.66 -14.81
CA GLU A 18 3.56 -40.50 -15.70
C GLU A 18 4.42 -39.31 -15.24
N ALA A 19 3.78 -38.17 -14.95
CA ALA A 19 4.48 -36.98 -14.45
C ALA A 19 5.14 -37.21 -13.06
N LEU A 20 4.52 -38.01 -12.19
CA LEU A 20 5.11 -38.39 -10.90
C LEU A 20 6.28 -39.36 -11.09
N GLU A 21 6.19 -40.31 -12.03
CA GLU A 21 7.29 -41.21 -12.36
C GLU A 21 8.49 -40.45 -12.93
N ASP A 22 8.26 -39.51 -13.85
CA ASP A 22 9.29 -38.63 -14.40
C ASP A 22 9.92 -37.76 -13.31
N PHE A 23 9.10 -37.20 -12.40
CA PHE A 23 9.59 -36.41 -11.28
C PHE A 23 10.45 -37.27 -10.33
N PHE A 24 9.95 -38.41 -9.85
CA PHE A 24 10.61 -39.20 -8.82
C PHE A 24 11.83 -39.97 -9.31
N SER A 25 11.91 -40.31 -10.60
CA SER A 25 13.10 -40.93 -11.21
C SER A 25 14.32 -39.99 -11.20
N HIS A 26 14.08 -38.67 -11.13
CA HIS A 26 15.12 -37.63 -11.11
C HIS A 26 15.38 -37.04 -9.70
N VAL A 27 14.72 -37.56 -8.65
CA VAL A 27 15.02 -37.14 -7.26
C VAL A 27 16.30 -37.81 -6.77
N LEU A 28 17.35 -37.03 -6.54
CA LEU A 28 18.61 -37.53 -5.96
C LEU A 28 18.44 -37.89 -4.49
N THR A 29 18.71 -39.14 -4.11
CA THR A 29 18.66 -39.62 -2.71
C THR A 29 20.06 -39.80 -2.10
N PRO A 30 20.31 -39.40 -0.84
CA PRO A 30 19.39 -38.74 0.09
C PRO A 30 19.26 -37.22 -0.14
N CYS A 31 18.03 -36.70 -0.18
CA CYS A 31 17.72 -35.28 -0.39
C CYS A 31 17.36 -34.53 0.90
N ASN A 32 17.09 -35.23 2.00
CA ASN A 32 16.60 -34.67 3.26
C ASN A 32 15.32 -33.81 3.09
N ILE A 33 14.46 -34.25 2.17
CA ILE A 33 13.15 -33.68 1.83
C ILE A 33 12.09 -34.78 1.99
N ALA A 34 10.91 -34.43 2.48
CA ALA A 34 9.75 -35.31 2.50
C ALA A 34 8.74 -34.88 1.44
N PHE A 35 8.13 -35.84 0.74
CA PHE A 35 7.14 -35.57 -0.31
C PHE A 35 5.77 -36.06 0.12
N VAL A 36 4.74 -35.26 -0.10
CA VAL A 36 3.34 -35.62 0.14
C VAL A 36 2.57 -35.49 -1.17
N VAL A 37 2.15 -36.61 -1.72
CA VAL A 37 1.47 -36.70 -3.02
C VAL A 37 -0.04 -36.72 -2.79
N ILE A 38 -0.70 -35.70 -3.33
CA ILE A 38 -2.15 -35.54 -3.35
C ILE A 38 -2.63 -35.78 -4.79
N GLN A 39 -3.39 -36.86 -4.97
CA GLN A 39 -3.98 -37.19 -6.25
C GLN A 39 -5.49 -37.41 -6.11
N HIS A 40 -6.24 -37.02 -7.15
CA HIS A 40 -7.62 -37.43 -7.32
C HIS A 40 -7.67 -38.95 -7.56
N LEU A 41 -7.96 -39.71 -6.50
CA LEU A 41 -8.12 -41.17 -6.55
C LEU A 41 -9.61 -41.56 -6.64
N ASP A 42 -9.93 -42.61 -7.39
CA ASP A 42 -11.28 -43.19 -7.37
C ASP A 42 -11.57 -43.83 -5.98
N PRO A 43 -12.67 -43.48 -5.29
CA PRO A 43 -13.02 -44.01 -3.96
C PRO A 43 -13.18 -45.55 -3.90
N THR A 44 -13.45 -46.19 -5.04
CA THR A 44 -13.80 -47.62 -5.12
C THR A 44 -12.62 -48.52 -5.47
N ARG A 45 -11.46 -47.96 -5.84
CA ARG A 45 -10.25 -48.73 -6.14
C ARG A 45 -9.27 -48.65 -4.98
N ILE A 46 -8.71 -49.81 -4.62
CA ILE A 46 -7.52 -49.87 -3.76
C ILE A 46 -6.41 -49.10 -4.50
N SER A 47 -5.88 -48.06 -3.85
CA SER A 47 -4.82 -47.25 -4.42
C SER A 47 -3.54 -48.07 -4.48
N ILE A 48 -3.19 -48.54 -5.68
CA ILE A 48 -1.89 -49.17 -6.00
C ILE A 48 -0.78 -48.13 -6.24
N MET A 49 -1.06 -46.86 -5.96
CA MET A 49 -0.14 -45.74 -6.20
C MET A 49 1.15 -45.85 -5.37
N PRO A 50 1.11 -46.22 -4.07
CA PRO A 50 2.34 -46.46 -3.31
C PRO A 50 3.24 -47.52 -3.96
N GLU A 51 2.66 -48.64 -4.43
CA GLU A 51 3.38 -49.73 -5.06
C GLU A 51 3.98 -49.35 -6.42
N LEU A 52 3.26 -48.52 -7.19
CA LEU A 52 3.75 -48.01 -8.48
C LEU A 52 4.93 -47.05 -8.26
N LEU A 53 4.76 -46.04 -7.41
CA LEU A 53 5.83 -45.07 -7.13
C LEU A 53 7.04 -45.71 -6.45
N GLN A 54 6.84 -46.75 -5.62
CA GLN A 54 7.95 -47.47 -4.97
C GLN A 54 8.89 -48.13 -5.98
N ARG A 55 8.43 -48.45 -7.20
CA ARG A 55 9.28 -48.99 -8.28
C ARG A 55 10.19 -47.94 -8.90
N THR A 56 9.84 -46.66 -8.76
CA THR A 56 10.50 -45.54 -9.44
C THR A 56 11.48 -44.79 -8.54
N THR A 57 11.35 -44.90 -7.22
CA THR A 57 12.24 -44.22 -6.26
C THR A 57 12.81 -45.15 -5.20
N LEU A 58 14.04 -44.87 -4.77
CA LEU A 58 14.68 -45.52 -3.62
C LEU A 58 14.13 -45.01 -2.28
N MET A 59 13.36 -43.92 -2.27
CA MET A 59 12.70 -43.43 -1.06
C MET A 59 11.60 -44.39 -0.61
N LYS A 60 11.34 -44.42 0.69
CA LYS A 60 10.24 -45.21 1.24
C LYS A 60 8.91 -44.56 0.86
N VAL A 61 8.09 -45.25 0.08
CA VAL A 61 6.74 -44.80 -0.29
C VAL A 61 5.72 -45.46 0.62
N THR A 62 4.89 -44.66 1.28
CA THR A 62 3.84 -45.15 2.18
C THR A 62 2.55 -44.40 1.99
N GLN A 63 1.43 -45.10 2.22
CA GLN A 63 0.13 -44.44 2.31
C GLN A 63 0.03 -43.65 3.64
N ALA A 64 -0.42 -42.40 3.55
CA ALA A 64 -0.58 -41.53 4.72
C ALA A 64 -1.61 -42.09 5.71
N ARG A 65 -1.32 -41.97 7.01
CA ARG A 65 -2.21 -42.37 8.11
C ARG A 65 -2.47 -41.19 9.03
N ASN A 66 -3.59 -41.22 9.74
CA ASN A 66 -3.93 -40.17 10.69
C ASN A 66 -2.91 -40.10 11.83
N GLY A 67 -2.42 -38.89 12.14
CA GLY A 67 -1.40 -38.63 13.17
C GLY A 67 0.01 -39.06 12.77
N MET A 68 0.27 -39.32 11.48
CA MET A 68 1.58 -39.78 11.02
C MET A 68 2.58 -38.63 10.92
N GLU A 69 3.66 -38.70 11.68
CA GLU A 69 4.76 -37.73 11.60
C GLU A 69 5.54 -37.85 10.28
N VAL A 70 5.78 -36.71 9.62
CA VAL A 70 6.49 -36.63 8.34
C VAL A 70 8.00 -36.75 8.56
N LYS A 71 8.63 -37.72 7.90
CA LYS A 71 10.07 -38.00 8.00
C LYS A 71 10.79 -37.65 6.69
N PRO A 72 12.07 -37.21 6.76
CA PRO A 72 12.87 -36.95 5.56
C PRO A 72 13.08 -38.21 4.72
N ASN A 73 13.30 -38.04 3.41
CA ASN A 73 13.54 -39.10 2.43
C ASN A 73 12.39 -40.12 2.32
N CYS A 74 11.16 -39.66 2.59
CA CYS A 74 9.95 -40.48 2.49
C CYS A 74 8.94 -39.81 1.56
N VAL A 75 8.13 -40.64 0.89
CA VAL A 75 7.00 -40.22 0.06
C VAL A 75 5.71 -40.71 0.73
N TYR A 76 4.77 -39.81 0.94
CA TYR A 76 3.48 -40.08 1.55
C TYR A 76 2.37 -39.87 0.52
N VAL A 77 1.54 -40.88 0.29
CA VAL A 77 0.45 -40.82 -0.69
C VAL A 77 -0.89 -40.76 0.03
N ILE A 78 -1.76 -39.83 -0.38
CA ILE A 78 -3.11 -39.71 0.18
C ILE A 78 -3.92 -41.01 -0.01
N PRO A 79 -4.65 -41.50 1.01
CA PRO A 79 -5.57 -42.62 0.84
C PRO A 79 -6.81 -42.24 0.02
N PRO A 80 -7.46 -43.21 -0.65
CA PRO A 80 -8.69 -42.94 -1.39
C PRO A 80 -9.79 -42.45 -0.44
N ASN A 81 -10.66 -41.56 -0.95
CA ASN A 81 -11.83 -41.04 -0.24
C ASN A 81 -11.55 -40.32 1.10
N LYS A 82 -10.38 -39.69 1.25
CA LYS A 82 -10.01 -38.92 2.46
C LYS A 82 -9.34 -37.60 2.09
N ASP A 83 -9.64 -36.52 2.80
CA ASP A 83 -8.88 -35.27 2.74
C ASP A 83 -7.66 -35.35 3.65
N LEU A 84 -6.58 -34.68 3.26
CA LEU A 84 -5.32 -34.68 4.00
C LEU A 84 -4.98 -33.25 4.44
N SER A 85 -4.67 -33.08 5.72
CA SER A 85 -4.16 -31.83 6.30
C SER A 85 -2.82 -32.10 6.98
N ILE A 86 -2.04 -31.06 7.25
CA ILE A 86 -0.83 -31.14 8.08
C ILE A 86 -0.86 -30.12 9.22
N ILE A 87 -0.46 -30.54 10.42
CA ILE A 87 -0.33 -29.68 11.60
C ILE A 87 0.88 -30.15 12.41
N HIS A 88 1.77 -29.23 12.75
CA HIS A 88 3.04 -29.46 13.44
C HIS A 88 3.87 -30.61 12.82
N GLY A 89 3.94 -30.65 11.49
CA GLY A 89 4.66 -31.70 10.76
C GLY A 89 4.00 -33.10 10.80
N SER A 90 2.76 -33.22 11.30
CA SER A 90 2.00 -34.47 11.35
C SER A 90 0.81 -34.47 10.40
N LEU A 91 0.64 -35.55 9.65
CA LEU A 91 -0.44 -35.74 8.69
C LEU A 91 -1.75 -36.13 9.38
N LEU A 92 -2.83 -35.42 9.06
CA LEU A 92 -4.17 -35.66 9.59
C LEU A 92 -5.12 -36.04 8.46
N LEU A 93 -5.85 -37.13 8.66
CA LEU A 93 -6.86 -37.59 7.70
C LEU A 93 -8.24 -37.14 8.15
N LEU A 94 -8.98 -36.54 7.22
CA LEU A 94 -10.32 -36.05 7.44
C LEU A 94 -11.29 -36.76 6.49
N ASP A 95 -12.52 -36.97 6.96
CA ASP A 95 -13.61 -37.40 6.09
C ASP A 95 -14.08 -36.23 5.22
N PRO A 96 -14.16 -36.40 3.90
CA PRO A 96 -14.57 -35.32 3.01
C PRO A 96 -16.03 -34.93 3.29
N VAL A 97 -16.25 -33.64 3.53
CA VAL A 97 -17.57 -33.07 3.84
C VAL A 97 -18.37 -32.78 2.55
N GLU A 98 -17.66 -32.55 1.44
CA GLU A 98 -18.24 -32.14 0.16
C GLU A 98 -18.43 -33.31 -0.82
N SER A 99 -19.43 -33.16 -1.71
CA SER A 99 -19.70 -34.13 -2.76
C SER A 99 -18.57 -34.18 -3.81
N ARG A 100 -18.37 -35.35 -4.44
CA ARG A 100 -17.22 -35.73 -5.29
C ARG A 100 -16.82 -34.74 -6.39
N GLY A 101 -17.72 -33.87 -6.85
CA GLY A 101 -17.47 -32.87 -7.92
C GLY A 101 -17.01 -31.48 -7.44
N LEU A 102 -17.15 -31.18 -6.15
CA LEU A 102 -16.74 -29.90 -5.54
C LEU A 102 -15.43 -30.01 -4.76
N ARG A 103 -14.95 -31.25 -4.56
CA ARG A 103 -13.80 -31.55 -3.72
C ARG A 103 -12.50 -31.06 -4.37
N LEU A 104 -11.77 -30.20 -3.66
CA LEU A 104 -10.46 -29.65 -4.06
C LEU A 104 -9.36 -30.10 -3.08
N PRO A 105 -9.00 -31.40 -3.07
CA PRO A 105 -8.07 -31.95 -2.07
C PRO A 105 -6.65 -31.38 -2.16
N ILE A 106 -6.20 -30.96 -3.35
CA ILE A 106 -4.86 -30.37 -3.52
C ILE A 106 -4.84 -28.98 -2.87
N ASP A 107 -5.82 -28.12 -3.17
CA ASP A 107 -5.96 -26.81 -2.56
C ASP A 107 -6.08 -26.90 -1.03
N PHE A 108 -6.88 -27.86 -0.54
CA PHE A 108 -7.06 -28.10 0.89
C PHE A 108 -5.72 -28.43 1.58
N PHE A 109 -4.96 -29.39 1.05
CA PHE A 109 -3.68 -29.76 1.62
C PHE A 109 -2.66 -28.61 1.54
N PHE A 110 -2.55 -27.94 0.39
CA PHE A 110 -1.59 -26.84 0.20
C PHE A 110 -1.85 -25.66 1.13
N ARG A 111 -3.11 -25.32 1.44
CA ARG A 111 -3.44 -24.31 2.46
C ARG A 111 -2.94 -24.73 3.85
N SER A 112 -3.15 -25.99 4.23
CA SER A 112 -2.66 -26.49 5.51
C SER A 112 -1.12 -26.52 5.56
N LEU A 113 -0.47 -26.88 4.45
CA LEU A 113 0.99 -26.89 4.31
C LEU A 113 1.57 -25.49 4.43
N ALA A 114 0.93 -24.50 3.78
CA ALA A 114 1.34 -23.10 3.86
C ALA A 114 1.29 -22.57 5.31
N ASN A 115 0.20 -22.88 6.03
CA ASN A 115 0.03 -22.45 7.42
C ASN A 115 1.03 -23.14 8.37
N ASP A 116 1.34 -24.42 8.13
CA ASP A 116 2.24 -25.19 8.99
C ASP A 116 3.73 -24.88 8.75
N GLN A 117 4.15 -24.84 7.49
CA GLN A 117 5.56 -24.73 7.10
C GLN A 117 6.00 -23.30 6.74
N ASN A 118 5.07 -22.34 6.60
CA ASN A 118 5.35 -20.95 6.25
C ASN A 118 6.28 -20.83 5.02
N GLU A 119 7.41 -20.12 5.12
CA GLU A 119 8.38 -19.94 4.03
C GLU A 119 9.05 -21.23 3.55
N ARG A 120 8.97 -22.32 4.34
CA ARG A 120 9.49 -23.63 3.97
C ARG A 120 8.49 -24.49 3.19
N ALA A 121 7.26 -24.03 3.01
CA ALA A 121 6.26 -24.73 2.23
C ALA A 121 6.66 -24.75 0.75
N VAL A 122 6.64 -25.93 0.13
CA VAL A 122 6.85 -26.09 -1.31
C VAL A 122 5.64 -26.79 -1.90
N GLY A 123 4.97 -26.14 -2.85
CA GLY A 123 3.87 -26.70 -3.60
C GLY A 123 4.29 -27.00 -5.04
N VAL A 124 3.99 -28.19 -5.51
CA VAL A 124 4.29 -28.65 -6.88
C VAL A 124 2.98 -29.05 -7.55
N ILE A 125 2.64 -28.44 -8.68
CA ILE A 125 1.53 -28.88 -9.53
C ILE A 125 2.10 -29.59 -10.76
N LEU A 126 1.63 -30.82 -10.97
CA LEU A 126 1.94 -31.63 -12.15
C LEU A 126 0.69 -31.78 -13.04
N SER A 127 0.84 -32.55 -14.12
CA SER A 127 -0.21 -32.91 -15.08
C SER A 127 -1.55 -33.26 -14.41
N GLY A 128 -2.61 -32.61 -14.89
CA GLY A 128 -3.94 -32.72 -14.29
C GLY A 128 -5.03 -31.94 -15.01
N MET A 129 -6.28 -32.34 -14.76
CA MET A 129 -7.47 -31.61 -15.21
C MET A 129 -8.00 -30.65 -14.13
N GLY A 130 -8.57 -29.52 -14.56
CA GLY A 130 -9.25 -28.56 -13.68
C GLY A 130 -8.32 -27.48 -13.14
N SER A 131 -8.64 -26.91 -11.98
CA SER A 131 -7.87 -25.83 -11.34
C SER A 131 -7.43 -26.14 -9.91
N ASP A 132 -7.69 -27.36 -9.42
CA ASP A 132 -7.32 -27.78 -8.05
C ASP A 132 -5.81 -27.73 -7.85
N GLY A 133 -5.37 -27.03 -6.81
CA GLY A 133 -3.97 -26.69 -6.51
C GLY A 133 -3.66 -25.21 -6.74
N THR A 134 -4.44 -24.51 -7.58
CA THR A 134 -4.21 -23.08 -7.89
C THR A 134 -4.38 -22.21 -6.64
N LEU A 135 -5.46 -22.39 -5.87
CA LEU A 135 -5.70 -21.61 -4.65
C LEU A 135 -4.73 -22.02 -3.53
N GLY A 136 -4.28 -23.26 -3.53
CA GLY A 136 -3.27 -23.80 -2.65
C GLY A 136 -1.89 -23.20 -2.87
N LEU A 137 -1.42 -23.14 -4.12
CA LEU A 137 -0.15 -22.49 -4.47
C LEU A 137 -0.18 -21.00 -4.11
N ARG A 138 -1.31 -20.35 -4.31
CA ARG A 138 -1.56 -18.99 -3.83
C ARG A 138 -1.31 -18.86 -2.32
N ALA A 139 -1.88 -19.76 -1.50
CA ALA A 139 -1.66 -19.74 -0.04
C ALA A 139 -0.18 -19.99 0.33
N ILE A 140 0.51 -20.88 -0.38
CA ILE A 140 1.95 -21.11 -0.21
C ILE A 140 2.75 -19.83 -0.54
N LYS A 141 2.41 -19.16 -1.64
CA LYS A 141 3.03 -17.90 -2.08
C LYS A 141 2.81 -16.74 -1.10
N GLU A 142 1.61 -16.62 -0.51
CA GLU A 142 1.32 -15.65 0.56
C GLU A 142 2.33 -15.78 1.71
N ASN A 143 2.62 -17.03 2.10
CA ASN A 143 3.56 -17.37 3.16
C ASN A 143 5.03 -17.36 2.72
N ALA A 144 5.34 -16.87 1.51
CA ALA A 144 6.67 -16.87 0.88
C ALA A 144 7.28 -18.26 0.64
N GLY A 145 6.45 -19.29 0.59
CA GLY A 145 6.86 -20.61 0.12
C GLY A 145 7.06 -20.65 -1.40
N LEU A 146 7.63 -21.75 -1.87
CA LEU A 146 7.98 -21.97 -3.27
C LEU A 146 6.81 -22.62 -4.03
N SER A 147 6.40 -22.00 -5.15
CA SER A 147 5.38 -22.55 -6.05
C SER A 147 6.00 -23.03 -7.35
N VAL A 148 5.87 -24.32 -7.61
CA VAL A 148 6.51 -25.02 -8.73
C VAL A 148 5.43 -25.65 -9.60
N VAL A 149 5.53 -25.51 -10.91
CA VAL A 149 4.53 -26.04 -11.85
C VAL A 149 5.23 -26.74 -13.02
N GLN A 150 4.73 -27.92 -13.40
CA GLN A 150 5.12 -28.56 -14.65
C GLN A 150 4.79 -27.65 -15.84
N SER A 151 5.70 -27.51 -16.80
CA SER A 151 5.44 -26.77 -18.02
C SER A 151 4.21 -27.34 -18.73
N PRO A 152 3.17 -26.52 -19.04
CA PRO A 152 1.94 -27.01 -19.68
C PRO A 152 2.19 -27.73 -21.00
N GLU A 153 3.20 -27.34 -21.76
CA GLU A 153 3.59 -27.95 -23.04
C GLU A 153 4.01 -29.43 -22.91
N PHE A 154 4.50 -29.83 -21.74
CA PHE A 154 4.96 -31.18 -21.45
C PHE A 154 3.99 -31.94 -20.52
N ALA A 155 2.84 -31.34 -20.20
CA ALA A 155 1.82 -31.98 -19.39
C ALA A 155 0.84 -32.75 -20.27
N LYS A 156 0.60 -34.03 -19.96
CA LYS A 156 -0.41 -34.84 -20.65
C LYS A 156 -1.80 -34.22 -20.57
N PHE A 157 -2.10 -33.61 -19.43
CA PHE A 157 -3.26 -32.74 -19.22
C PHE A 157 -2.77 -31.42 -18.64
N ASP A 158 -2.97 -30.36 -19.39
CA ASP A 158 -2.33 -29.06 -19.21
C ASP A 158 -3.20 -28.06 -18.43
N SER A 159 -4.51 -28.28 -18.33
CA SER A 159 -5.44 -27.30 -17.74
C SER A 159 -5.09 -26.90 -16.29
N MET A 160 -4.65 -27.84 -15.45
CA MET A 160 -4.26 -27.55 -14.06
C MET A 160 -2.93 -26.76 -14.00
N PRO A 161 -1.85 -27.18 -14.68
CA PRO A 161 -0.66 -26.34 -14.87
C PRO A 161 -0.95 -24.95 -15.46
N HIS A 162 -1.77 -24.86 -16.52
CA HIS A 162 -2.14 -23.61 -17.16
C HIS A 162 -2.87 -22.66 -16.20
N SER A 163 -3.78 -23.18 -15.38
CA SER A 163 -4.49 -22.39 -14.36
C SER A 163 -3.50 -21.70 -13.41
N ALA A 164 -2.51 -22.44 -12.89
CA ALA A 164 -1.51 -21.90 -11.97
C ALA A 164 -0.55 -20.89 -12.63
N VAL A 165 -0.13 -21.15 -13.87
CA VAL A 165 0.76 -20.25 -14.63
C VAL A 165 0.02 -18.96 -15.03
N ASN A 166 -1.20 -19.06 -15.57
CA ASN A 166 -1.98 -17.90 -16.00
C ASN A 166 -2.34 -16.98 -14.84
N MET A 167 -2.46 -17.52 -13.63
CA MET A 167 -2.71 -16.75 -12.41
C MET A 167 -1.43 -16.11 -11.83
N GLY A 168 -0.27 -16.28 -12.48
CA GLY A 168 1.02 -15.70 -12.04
C GLY A 168 1.57 -16.33 -10.75
N LEU A 169 1.11 -17.54 -10.40
CA LEU A 169 1.46 -18.18 -9.13
C LEU A 169 2.72 -19.03 -9.23
N ALA A 170 3.10 -19.48 -10.43
CA ALA A 170 4.28 -20.31 -10.65
C ALA A 170 5.57 -19.50 -10.54
N ASP A 171 6.45 -19.87 -9.60
CA ASP A 171 7.80 -19.30 -9.49
C ASP A 171 8.78 -20.04 -10.41
N ILE A 172 8.59 -21.36 -10.54
CA ILE A 172 9.38 -22.23 -11.41
C ILE A 172 8.43 -22.97 -12.35
N VAL A 173 8.65 -22.82 -13.64
CA VAL A 173 7.99 -23.59 -14.70
C VAL A 173 9.04 -24.39 -15.47
N ALA A 174 8.93 -25.72 -15.46
CA ALA A 174 9.85 -26.61 -16.19
C ALA A 174 9.23 -28.00 -16.45
N PRO A 175 9.81 -28.83 -17.33
CA PRO A 175 9.42 -30.24 -17.47
C PRO A 175 9.53 -30.99 -16.14
N ALA A 176 8.69 -32.02 -15.94
CA ALA A 176 8.58 -32.75 -14.65
C ALA A 176 9.92 -33.31 -14.15
N GLU A 177 10.75 -33.83 -15.05
CA GLU A 177 12.10 -34.34 -14.82
C GLU A 177 13.10 -33.28 -14.30
N ALA A 178 12.91 -32.01 -14.65
CA ALA A 178 13.81 -30.92 -14.25
C ALA A 178 13.39 -30.25 -12.93
N LEU A 179 12.17 -30.48 -12.45
CA LEU A 179 11.66 -29.85 -11.23
C LEU A 179 12.41 -30.29 -9.95
N PRO A 180 12.75 -31.57 -9.72
CA PRO A 180 13.46 -32.00 -8.53
C PRO A 180 14.80 -31.27 -8.33
N GLU A 181 15.58 -31.13 -9.40
CA GLU A 181 16.87 -30.45 -9.36
C GLU A 181 16.71 -28.97 -9.03
N ARG A 182 15.73 -28.29 -9.66
CA ARG A 182 15.44 -26.88 -9.41
C ARG A 182 14.96 -26.64 -7.97
N ILE A 183 14.11 -27.52 -7.44
CA ILE A 183 13.67 -27.47 -6.04
C ILE A 183 14.88 -27.64 -5.11
N ALA A 184 15.74 -28.65 -5.36
CA ALA A 184 16.92 -28.89 -4.56
C ALA A 184 17.92 -27.73 -4.60
N ALA A 185 18.10 -27.09 -5.77
CA ALA A 185 18.95 -25.92 -5.94
C ALA A 185 18.44 -24.73 -5.12
N PHE A 186 17.14 -24.43 -5.21
CA PHE A 186 16.49 -23.38 -4.42
C PHE A 186 16.66 -23.63 -2.91
N LEU A 187 16.31 -24.83 -2.44
CA LEU A 187 16.38 -25.18 -1.02
C LEU A 187 17.81 -25.23 -0.45
N LYS A 188 18.82 -25.56 -1.27
CA LYS A 188 20.24 -25.50 -0.84
C LYS A 188 20.72 -24.06 -0.67
N HIS A 189 20.21 -23.13 -1.49
CA HIS A 189 20.58 -21.73 -1.43
C HIS A 189 19.94 -21.03 -0.23
N SER A 190 18.64 -21.26 0.01
CA SER A 190 17.94 -20.73 1.20
C SER A 190 18.44 -21.31 2.54
N ARG A 191 19.16 -22.44 2.53
CA ARG A 191 19.73 -23.09 3.73
C ARG A 191 21.09 -22.57 4.17
N ARG A 192 21.77 -21.72 3.39
CA ARG A 192 23.02 -21.10 3.84
C ARG A 192 22.67 -19.99 4.83
N ASP A 193 22.91 -20.28 6.12
CA ASP A 193 22.86 -19.39 7.29
C ASP A 193 22.11 -18.08 7.11
N VAL A 194 20.99 -17.92 7.83
CA VAL A 194 20.55 -16.60 8.28
C VAL A 194 21.72 -15.98 9.03
N PRO A 195 22.43 -14.97 8.50
CA PRO A 195 23.39 -14.25 9.29
C PRO A 195 22.53 -13.36 10.18
N THR A 196 22.37 -13.79 11.42
CA THR A 196 21.99 -12.93 12.53
C THR A 196 22.79 -11.62 12.39
N ARG A 197 22.10 -10.52 12.03
CA ARG A 197 22.67 -9.18 11.76
C ARG A 197 23.74 -9.10 10.65
N LEU A 198 23.31 -8.91 9.41
CA LEU A 198 24.03 -8.02 8.48
C LEU A 198 23.70 -6.57 8.86
N LYS A 199 24.41 -6.03 9.86
CA LYS A 199 24.35 -4.59 10.20
C LYS A 199 25.33 -3.80 9.33
N LEU A 200 24.85 -2.65 8.86
CA LEU A 200 25.55 -1.44 8.39
C LEU A 200 25.99 -1.32 6.91
N LYS A 201 26.25 -2.38 6.14
CA LYS A 201 26.52 -2.25 4.66
C LYS A 201 25.33 -2.60 3.74
N SER A 202 24.39 -3.42 4.20
CA SER A 202 23.22 -3.88 3.44
C SER A 202 22.09 -2.85 3.34
N THR A 203 22.05 -1.84 4.22
CA THR A 203 21.03 -0.80 4.21
C THR A 203 21.05 -0.01 2.90
N SER A 204 22.25 0.32 2.38
CA SER A 204 22.37 1.05 1.10
C SER A 204 21.89 0.24 -0.10
N ALA A 205 22.07 -1.09 -0.09
CA ALA A 205 21.62 -1.94 -1.19
C ALA A 205 20.10 -2.09 -1.20
N LEU A 206 19.47 -2.20 -0.01
CA LEU A 206 18.02 -2.17 0.12
C LEU A 206 17.46 -0.82 -0.35
N GLU A 207 18.04 0.30 0.10
CA GLU A 207 17.64 1.65 -0.32
C GLU A 207 17.78 1.81 -1.84
N GLN A 208 18.87 1.32 -2.43
CA GLN A 208 19.05 1.31 -3.89
C GLN A 208 17.96 0.51 -4.60
N ILE A 209 17.57 -0.67 -4.07
CA ILE A 209 16.46 -1.45 -4.65
C ILE A 209 15.13 -0.68 -4.55
N VAL A 210 14.87 -0.03 -3.41
CA VAL A 210 13.66 0.80 -3.23
C VAL A 210 13.66 1.98 -4.20
N ILE A 211 14.82 2.64 -4.42
CA ILE A 211 14.97 3.71 -5.41
C ILE A 211 14.68 3.19 -6.83
N ILE A 212 15.29 2.06 -7.23
CA ILE A 212 15.05 1.44 -8.55
C ILE A 212 13.56 1.14 -8.74
N LEU A 213 12.90 0.56 -7.73
CA LEU A 213 11.45 0.28 -7.78
C LEU A 213 10.61 1.57 -7.84
N ARG A 214 11.03 2.63 -7.14
CA ARG A 214 10.36 3.94 -7.14
C ARG A 214 10.48 4.63 -8.50
N GLU A 215 11.66 4.61 -9.11
CA GLU A 215 11.89 5.16 -10.46
C GLU A 215 11.10 4.38 -11.52
N ARG A 216 11.04 3.05 -11.41
CA ARG A 216 10.33 2.19 -12.35
C ARG A 216 8.82 2.27 -12.24
N SER A 217 8.29 2.30 -11.01
CA SER A 217 6.84 2.14 -10.74
C SER A 217 6.14 3.39 -10.23
N GLY A 218 6.89 4.41 -9.77
CA GLY A 218 6.36 5.58 -9.07
C GLY A 218 5.95 5.33 -7.61
N ASN A 219 6.07 4.09 -7.10
CA ASN A 219 5.63 3.72 -5.76
C ASN A 219 6.80 3.68 -4.77
N ASP A 220 6.60 4.27 -3.59
CA ASP A 220 7.61 4.32 -2.54
C ASP A 220 7.37 3.22 -1.49
N PHE A 221 8.34 2.30 -1.36
CA PHE A 221 8.33 1.22 -0.38
C PHE A 221 9.18 1.53 0.86
N SER A 222 9.78 2.72 0.98
CA SER A 222 10.72 3.07 2.06
C SER A 222 10.12 2.91 3.46
N LEU A 223 8.82 3.19 3.60
CA LEU A 223 8.09 3.11 4.87
C LEU A 223 7.30 1.80 5.05
N TYR A 224 7.54 0.80 4.22
CA TYR A 224 7.01 -0.55 4.42
C TYR A 224 7.83 -1.29 5.49
N LYS A 225 7.27 -2.37 6.06
CA LYS A 225 7.99 -3.18 7.03
C LYS A 225 9.22 -3.82 6.35
N LYS A 226 10.40 -3.42 6.81
CA LYS A 226 11.69 -3.89 6.26
C LYS A 226 11.78 -5.41 6.19
N ASN A 227 11.38 -6.14 7.23
CA ASN A 227 11.41 -7.61 7.22
C ASN A 227 10.56 -8.23 6.11
N THR A 228 9.38 -7.65 5.84
CA THR A 228 8.51 -8.11 4.75
C THR A 228 9.18 -7.89 3.40
N ILE A 229 9.73 -6.70 3.18
CA ILE A 229 10.47 -6.35 1.95
C ILE A 229 11.68 -7.27 1.76
N TYR A 230 12.50 -7.43 2.81
CA TYR A 230 13.70 -8.27 2.78
C TYR A 230 13.37 -9.70 2.39
N ARG A 231 12.36 -10.32 3.03
CA ARG A 231 11.96 -11.70 2.71
C ARG A 231 11.52 -11.87 1.26
N ARG A 232 10.88 -10.86 0.66
CA ARG A 232 10.47 -10.87 -0.75
C ARG A 232 11.67 -10.72 -1.69
N ILE A 233 12.60 -9.84 -1.35
CA ILE A 233 13.87 -9.67 -2.08
C ILE A 233 14.70 -10.96 -2.01
N GLU A 234 14.89 -11.52 -0.82
CA GLU A 234 15.62 -12.78 -0.60
C GLU A 234 15.01 -13.91 -1.43
N ARG A 235 13.68 -14.04 -1.45
CA ARG A 235 13.02 -15.03 -2.32
C ARG A 235 13.36 -14.85 -3.80
N ARG A 236 13.35 -13.62 -4.32
CA ARG A 236 13.75 -13.35 -5.73
C ARG A 236 15.23 -13.63 -5.96
N MET A 237 16.08 -13.30 -4.98
CA MET A 237 17.51 -13.65 -5.01
C MET A 237 17.72 -15.17 -5.06
N ASP A 238 16.94 -15.92 -4.29
CA ASP A 238 17.01 -17.39 -4.24
C ASP A 238 16.61 -18.03 -5.58
N LEU A 239 15.61 -17.48 -6.27
CA LEU A 239 15.23 -17.92 -7.63
C LEU A 239 16.39 -17.74 -8.63
N HIS A 240 17.16 -16.66 -8.49
CA HIS A 240 18.32 -16.37 -9.33
C HIS A 240 19.64 -16.90 -8.76
N GLN A 241 19.61 -17.62 -7.63
CA GLN A 241 20.79 -18.17 -6.93
C GLN A 241 21.84 -17.11 -6.55
N LEU A 242 21.39 -15.88 -6.30
CA LEU A 242 22.25 -14.74 -5.94
C LEU A 242 22.49 -14.72 -4.43
N LYS A 243 23.76 -14.67 -4.02
CA LYS A 243 24.17 -14.79 -2.60
C LYS A 243 24.14 -13.48 -1.82
N ASN A 244 24.09 -12.34 -2.50
CA ASN A 244 24.22 -11.02 -1.88
C ASN A 244 23.24 -10.05 -2.52
N ILE A 245 22.55 -9.28 -1.68
CA ILE A 245 21.62 -8.22 -2.09
C ILE A 245 22.28 -7.22 -3.05
N SER A 246 23.58 -6.94 -2.90
CA SER A 246 24.33 -6.03 -3.78
C SER A 246 24.45 -6.58 -5.21
N LEU A 247 24.66 -7.89 -5.36
CA LEU A 247 24.67 -8.55 -6.68
C LEU A 247 23.28 -8.50 -7.30
N TYR A 248 22.24 -8.65 -6.48
CA TYR A 248 20.86 -8.52 -6.93
C TYR A 248 20.51 -7.08 -7.32
N THR A 249 21.01 -6.07 -6.61
CA THR A 249 20.87 -4.66 -7.02
C THR A 249 21.49 -4.42 -8.40
N HIS A 250 22.67 -5.00 -8.68
CA HIS A 250 23.28 -4.90 -10.01
C HIS A 250 22.47 -5.64 -11.07
N TYR A 251 22.06 -6.88 -10.78
CA TYR A 251 21.18 -7.66 -11.65
C TYR A 251 19.87 -6.93 -11.98
N LEU A 252 19.25 -6.26 -11.00
CA LEU A 252 18.05 -5.45 -11.20
C LEU A 252 18.29 -4.28 -12.15
N ARG A 253 19.44 -3.59 -12.06
CA ARG A 253 19.77 -2.48 -12.99
C ARG A 253 19.86 -2.95 -14.44
N ASP A 254 20.42 -4.12 -14.65
CA ASP A 254 20.63 -4.68 -15.99
C ASP A 254 19.39 -5.40 -16.55
N ASN A 255 18.40 -5.73 -15.70
CA ASN A 255 17.22 -6.52 -16.06
C ASN A 255 15.91 -5.81 -15.70
N PRO A 256 15.35 -4.96 -16.59
CA PRO A 256 14.07 -4.27 -16.34
C PRO A 256 12.89 -5.21 -16.09
N GLN A 257 12.89 -6.40 -16.71
CA GLN A 257 11.87 -7.41 -16.46
C GLN A 257 11.90 -7.91 -15.00
N GLU A 258 13.08 -8.04 -14.40
CA GLU A 258 13.19 -8.43 -12.99
C GLU A 258 12.68 -7.31 -12.07
N GLN A 259 12.84 -6.04 -12.45
CA GLN A 259 12.26 -4.93 -11.69
C GLN A 259 10.74 -5.03 -11.65
N ASP A 260 10.11 -5.33 -12.79
CA ASP A 260 8.66 -5.52 -12.88
C ASP A 260 8.20 -6.74 -12.08
N LEU A 261 8.96 -7.84 -12.11
CA LEU A 261 8.67 -9.05 -11.32
C LEU A 261 8.85 -8.83 -9.83
N LEU A 262 9.90 -8.13 -9.40
CA LEU A 262 10.11 -7.77 -8.01
C LEU A 262 9.00 -6.82 -7.52
N PHE A 263 8.59 -5.85 -8.34
CA PHE A 263 7.47 -4.98 -8.02
C PHE A 263 6.19 -5.79 -7.80
N LYS A 264 5.87 -6.73 -8.69
CA LYS A 264 4.73 -7.66 -8.52
C LYS A 264 4.87 -8.52 -7.26
N GLU A 265 6.07 -8.96 -6.91
CA GLU A 265 6.34 -9.71 -5.68
C GLU A 265 6.10 -8.87 -4.40
N MET A 266 6.26 -7.55 -4.47
CA MET A 266 5.89 -6.65 -3.36
C MET A 266 4.37 -6.48 -3.22
N LEU A 267 3.64 -6.52 -4.33
CA LEU A 267 2.18 -6.38 -4.37
C LEU A 267 1.52 -7.74 -4.10
N ILE A 268 1.27 -8.05 -2.84
CA ILE A 268 0.57 -9.28 -2.45
C ILE A 268 -0.91 -9.15 -2.84
N GLY A 269 -1.24 -9.50 -4.08
CA GLY A 269 -2.58 -9.38 -4.65
C GLY A 269 -3.53 -10.53 -4.29
N VAL A 270 -3.32 -11.24 -3.18
CA VAL A 270 -4.14 -12.42 -2.88
C VAL A 270 -5.41 -12.03 -2.11
N THR A 271 -6.55 -12.33 -2.72
CA THR A 271 -7.88 -12.09 -2.16
C THR A 271 -8.86 -13.20 -2.56
N ASN A 272 -10.01 -13.27 -1.88
CA ASN A 272 -11.11 -14.19 -2.16
C ASN A 272 -12.45 -13.57 -1.78
N PHE A 273 -13.54 -14.08 -2.34
CA PHE A 273 -14.88 -13.56 -2.06
C PHE A 273 -15.25 -13.77 -0.59
N PHE A 274 -15.89 -12.77 0.02
CA PHE A 274 -16.33 -12.81 1.42
C PHE A 274 -15.24 -13.22 2.43
N ARG A 275 -13.97 -12.85 2.18
CA ARG A 275 -12.84 -13.07 3.09
C ARG A 275 -13.21 -12.69 4.52
N ASP A 276 -12.97 -13.57 5.49
CA ASP A 276 -13.46 -13.47 6.86
C ASP A 276 -14.99 -13.38 6.97
N HIS A 277 -15.72 -14.45 6.63
CA HIS A 277 -17.20 -14.48 6.59
C HIS A 277 -17.92 -13.86 7.80
N LYS A 278 -17.33 -13.92 9.01
CA LYS A 278 -17.88 -13.30 10.22
C LYS A 278 -18.04 -11.77 10.09
N VAL A 279 -17.09 -11.09 9.43
CA VAL A 279 -17.11 -9.64 9.20
C VAL A 279 -18.30 -9.28 8.30
N TRP A 280 -18.47 -10.00 7.19
CA TRP A 280 -19.57 -9.79 6.24
C TRP A 280 -20.94 -10.11 6.85
N ALA A 281 -21.04 -11.16 7.67
CA ALA A 281 -22.27 -11.50 8.37
C ALA A 281 -22.70 -10.38 9.35
N GLN A 282 -21.76 -9.79 10.08
CA GLN A 282 -22.05 -8.63 10.93
C GLN A 282 -22.39 -7.39 10.12
N LEU A 283 -21.68 -7.14 9.03
CA LEU A 283 -21.94 -6.02 8.13
C LEU A 283 -23.39 -6.07 7.61
N LYS A 284 -23.85 -7.25 7.20
CA LYS A 284 -25.20 -7.51 6.72
C LYS A 284 -26.28 -7.37 7.81
N SER A 285 -26.04 -7.94 8.99
CA SER A 285 -27.09 -8.08 10.02
C SER A 285 -27.24 -6.87 10.96
N VAL A 286 -26.16 -6.12 11.19
CA VAL A 286 -26.13 -5.06 12.22
C VAL A 286 -25.70 -3.72 11.61
N THR A 287 -24.51 -3.68 10.99
CA THR A 287 -23.84 -2.43 10.66
C THR A 287 -24.52 -1.66 9.52
N LEU A 288 -24.79 -2.31 8.38
CA LEU A 288 -25.45 -1.66 7.24
C LEU A 288 -26.89 -1.24 7.56
N PRO A 289 -27.73 -2.07 8.21
CA PRO A 289 -29.05 -1.63 8.65
C PRO A 289 -29.01 -0.39 9.54
N ALA A 290 -28.07 -0.32 10.49
CA ALA A 290 -27.89 0.85 11.36
C ALA A 290 -27.45 2.10 10.59
N LEU A 291 -26.53 1.96 9.62
CA LEU A 291 -26.12 3.07 8.75
C LEU A 291 -27.30 3.61 7.92
N LEU A 292 -28.08 2.71 7.30
CA LEU A 292 -29.22 3.06 6.46
C LEU A 292 -30.33 3.77 7.26
N ALA A 293 -30.52 3.39 8.53
CA ALA A 293 -31.50 4.01 9.41
C ALA A 293 -31.24 5.51 9.67
N ASN A 294 -29.98 5.96 9.57
CA ASN A 294 -29.62 7.38 9.70
C ASN A 294 -30.06 8.23 8.50
N TYR A 295 -30.51 7.62 7.40
CA TYR A 295 -30.88 8.29 6.16
C TYR A 295 -32.31 7.92 5.70
N PRO A 296 -33.35 8.29 6.46
CA PRO A 296 -34.74 7.84 6.22
C PRO A 296 -35.33 8.28 4.87
N GLU A 297 -34.84 9.38 4.29
CA GLU A 297 -35.27 9.89 2.98
C GLU A 297 -34.58 9.19 1.79
N GLY A 298 -33.55 8.38 2.04
CA GLY A 298 -32.68 7.83 1.00
C GLY A 298 -31.40 8.62 0.81
N LYS A 299 -30.35 7.95 0.32
CA LYS A 299 -29.04 8.54 0.08
C LYS A 299 -28.27 7.75 -0.98
N GLU A 300 -27.43 8.44 -1.73
CA GLU A 300 -26.35 7.81 -2.48
C GLU A 300 -25.19 7.46 -1.52
N LEU A 301 -25.06 6.19 -1.20
CA LEU A 301 -23.98 5.65 -0.39
C LEU A 301 -22.70 5.59 -1.21
N ARG A 302 -21.63 6.13 -0.65
CA ARG A 302 -20.30 6.12 -1.29
C ARG A 302 -19.35 5.27 -0.46
N ALA A 303 -18.78 4.24 -1.08
CA ALA A 303 -17.82 3.35 -0.44
C ALA A 303 -16.44 3.46 -1.12
N TRP A 304 -15.37 3.33 -0.35
CA TRP A 304 -14.02 3.20 -0.88
C TRP A 304 -13.38 1.90 -0.42
N VAL A 305 -13.04 1.05 -1.37
CA VAL A 305 -12.34 -0.22 -1.18
C VAL A 305 -10.89 -0.01 -1.58
N THR A 306 -10.03 0.14 -0.59
CA THR A 306 -8.59 0.35 -0.77
C THR A 306 -7.88 -1.00 -0.89
N ALA A 307 -6.83 -1.07 -1.71
CA ALA A 307 -6.13 -2.32 -2.06
C ALA A 307 -7.10 -3.43 -2.50
N CYS A 308 -7.96 -3.12 -3.48
CA CYS A 308 -9.01 -4.03 -3.91
C CYS A 308 -8.51 -5.30 -4.64
N SER A 309 -7.22 -5.37 -4.97
CA SER A 309 -6.60 -6.41 -5.78
C SER A 309 -7.45 -6.75 -7.02
N THR A 310 -7.79 -8.02 -7.22
CA THR A 310 -8.57 -8.55 -8.35
C THR A 310 -10.09 -8.34 -8.20
N GLY A 311 -10.54 -7.56 -7.22
CA GLY A 311 -11.91 -7.02 -7.12
C GLY A 311 -12.88 -7.80 -6.25
N GLU A 312 -12.50 -8.97 -5.72
CA GLU A 312 -13.37 -9.85 -4.92
C GLU A 312 -13.99 -9.13 -3.71
N GLU A 313 -13.22 -8.29 -3.01
CA GLU A 313 -13.73 -7.52 -1.86
C GLU A 313 -14.73 -6.44 -2.27
N ALA A 314 -14.44 -5.70 -3.34
CA ALA A 314 -15.32 -4.64 -3.83
C ALA A 314 -16.68 -5.19 -4.27
N TYR A 315 -16.65 -6.33 -4.96
CA TYR A 315 -17.87 -7.04 -5.35
C TYR A 315 -18.59 -7.68 -4.15
N SER A 316 -17.87 -8.22 -3.17
CA SER A 316 -18.46 -8.73 -1.92
C SER A 316 -19.23 -7.62 -1.18
N LEU A 317 -18.68 -6.41 -1.14
CA LEU A 317 -19.36 -5.24 -0.58
C LEU A 317 -20.62 -4.86 -1.36
N ALA A 318 -20.52 -4.76 -2.68
CA ALA A 318 -21.68 -4.44 -3.51
C ALA A 318 -22.81 -5.48 -3.37
N MET A 319 -22.48 -6.78 -3.38
CA MET A 319 -23.44 -7.87 -3.17
C MET A 319 -24.07 -7.81 -1.77
N THR A 320 -23.27 -7.53 -0.73
CA THR A 320 -23.77 -7.43 0.65
C THR A 320 -24.73 -6.26 0.82
N VAL A 321 -24.40 -5.10 0.27
CA VAL A 321 -25.28 -3.92 0.32
C VAL A 321 -26.57 -4.19 -0.45
N MET A 322 -26.49 -4.82 -1.63
CA MET A 322 -27.69 -5.17 -2.41
C MET A 322 -28.61 -6.13 -1.64
N ASP A 323 -28.05 -7.17 -1.01
CA ASP A 323 -28.79 -8.08 -0.14
C ASP A 323 -29.51 -7.33 1.00
N VAL A 324 -28.84 -6.39 1.68
CA VAL A 324 -29.45 -5.61 2.77
C VAL A 324 -30.54 -4.68 2.23
N LEU A 325 -30.30 -4.02 1.10
CA LEU A 325 -31.29 -3.14 0.48
C LEU A 325 -32.57 -3.88 0.12
N ASP A 326 -32.47 -5.17 -0.22
CA ASP A 326 -33.64 -6.01 -0.51
C ASP A 326 -34.50 -6.35 0.71
N ASP A 327 -33.91 -6.36 1.90
CA ASP A 327 -34.63 -6.63 3.14
C ASP A 327 -35.28 -5.36 3.73
N VAL A 328 -34.85 -4.17 3.28
CA VAL A 328 -35.40 -2.89 3.72
C VAL A 328 -36.63 -2.50 2.90
N LYS A 329 -37.71 -2.06 3.58
CA LYS A 329 -39.03 -1.71 3.00
C LYS A 329 -39.01 -0.62 1.89
N HIS A 330 -37.87 0.06 1.67
CA HIS A 330 -37.74 1.21 0.76
C HIS A 330 -36.61 1.03 -0.27
N LYS A 331 -36.59 -0.10 -1.00
CA LYS A 331 -35.58 -0.51 -1.99
C LYS A 331 -35.14 0.56 -3.01
N GLY A 332 -35.99 1.52 -3.36
CA GLY A 332 -35.73 2.52 -4.41
C GLY A 332 -35.06 3.82 -3.95
N ARG A 333 -34.82 3.99 -2.65
CA ARG A 333 -34.32 5.26 -2.08
C ARG A 333 -32.80 5.33 -1.92
N PHE A 334 -32.11 4.22 -2.07
CA PHE A 334 -30.66 4.15 -1.89
C PHE A 334 -29.97 3.72 -3.17
N LYS A 335 -28.82 4.33 -3.44
CA LYS A 335 -27.89 3.94 -4.50
C LYS A 335 -26.53 3.71 -3.88
N LEU A 336 -25.76 2.76 -4.42
CA LEU A 336 -24.39 2.50 -3.99
C LEU A 336 -23.42 2.84 -5.12
N GLN A 337 -22.40 3.61 -4.79
CA GLN A 337 -21.22 3.80 -5.63
C GLN A 337 -19.98 3.36 -4.85
N VAL A 338 -19.29 2.33 -5.34
CA VAL A 338 -18.03 1.84 -4.78
C VAL A 338 -16.88 2.34 -5.64
N PHE A 339 -15.93 3.02 -5.02
CA PHE A 339 -14.61 3.32 -5.59
C PHE A 339 -13.66 2.21 -5.13
N ALA A 340 -13.13 1.41 -6.04
CA ALA A 340 -12.24 0.30 -5.74
C ALA A 340 -10.86 0.60 -6.34
N THR A 341 -9.83 0.66 -5.49
CA THR A 341 -8.52 1.14 -5.92
C THR A 341 -7.38 0.24 -5.46
N ASP A 342 -6.38 0.09 -6.33
CA ASP A 342 -5.17 -0.69 -6.07
C ASP A 342 -3.98 -0.08 -6.81
N VAL A 343 -2.76 -0.42 -6.40
CA VAL A 343 -1.53 -0.02 -7.10
C VAL A 343 -1.25 -0.96 -8.29
N GLY A 344 -1.70 -2.22 -8.23
CA GLY A 344 -1.49 -3.22 -9.28
C GLY A 344 -2.44 -3.08 -10.46
N GLU A 345 -1.94 -2.54 -11.58
CA GLU A 345 -2.75 -2.36 -12.80
C GLU A 345 -3.27 -3.68 -13.38
N ASP A 346 -2.48 -4.75 -13.34
CA ASP A 346 -2.89 -6.10 -13.75
C ASP A 346 -4.12 -6.58 -12.96
N ALA A 347 -4.12 -6.35 -11.64
CA ALA A 347 -5.20 -6.75 -10.75
C ALA A 347 -6.48 -5.93 -11.03
N ILE A 348 -6.34 -4.62 -11.23
CA ILE A 348 -7.42 -3.72 -11.64
C ILE A 348 -8.05 -4.16 -12.97
N ASN A 349 -7.23 -4.58 -13.94
CA ASN A 349 -7.72 -5.04 -15.23
C ASN A 349 -8.50 -6.36 -15.12
N ILE A 350 -8.07 -7.28 -14.25
CA ILE A 350 -8.84 -8.49 -13.92
C ILE A 350 -10.17 -8.11 -13.25
N ALA A 351 -10.14 -7.22 -12.27
CA ALA A 351 -11.32 -6.74 -11.54
C ALA A 351 -12.36 -6.11 -12.47
N ARG A 352 -11.91 -5.25 -13.41
CA ARG A 352 -12.76 -4.62 -14.44
C ARG A 352 -13.42 -5.63 -15.38
N LYS A 353 -12.70 -6.68 -15.77
CA LYS A 353 -13.28 -7.76 -16.60
C LYS A 353 -14.40 -8.50 -15.85
N GLY A 354 -14.25 -8.62 -14.52
CA GLY A 354 -15.23 -9.26 -13.63
C GLY A 354 -15.45 -10.73 -13.96
N TYR A 355 -14.43 -11.39 -14.51
CA TYR A 355 -14.44 -12.82 -14.84
C TYR A 355 -13.54 -13.55 -13.85
N TYR A 356 -14.09 -14.60 -13.24
CA TYR A 356 -13.44 -15.38 -12.19
C TYR A 356 -13.52 -16.88 -12.52
N PRO A 357 -12.52 -17.67 -12.14
CA PRO A 357 -12.51 -19.12 -12.37
C PRO A 357 -13.59 -19.83 -11.56
N ALA A 358 -13.94 -21.06 -11.95
CA ALA A 358 -14.92 -21.88 -11.21
C ALA A 358 -14.55 -22.14 -9.75
N SER A 359 -13.28 -21.97 -9.37
CA SER A 359 -12.82 -22.15 -7.99
C SER A 359 -13.47 -21.22 -6.97
N ILE A 360 -14.12 -20.12 -7.40
CA ILE A 360 -14.88 -19.24 -6.50
C ILE A 360 -16.13 -19.92 -5.91
N GLU A 361 -16.53 -21.07 -6.44
CA GLU A 361 -17.63 -21.88 -5.88
C GLU A 361 -17.38 -22.29 -4.42
N ALA A 362 -16.11 -22.41 -4.01
CA ALA A 362 -15.74 -22.70 -2.63
C ALA A 362 -15.96 -21.50 -1.68
N ASP A 363 -15.94 -20.27 -2.20
CA ASP A 363 -16.09 -19.04 -1.41
C ASP A 363 -17.54 -18.52 -1.36
N LEU A 364 -18.42 -19.03 -2.24
CA LEU A 364 -19.76 -18.50 -2.50
C LEU A 364 -20.84 -19.56 -2.30
N SER A 365 -21.97 -19.16 -1.71
CA SER A 365 -23.16 -20.03 -1.69
C SER A 365 -23.79 -20.15 -3.08
N SER A 366 -24.45 -21.27 -3.37
CA SER A 366 -25.16 -21.48 -4.64
C SER A 366 -26.23 -20.41 -4.92
N GLN A 367 -26.84 -19.86 -3.86
CA GLN A 367 -27.80 -18.76 -3.98
C GLN A 367 -27.13 -17.47 -4.47
N GLN A 368 -25.95 -17.12 -3.94
CA GLN A 368 -25.19 -15.94 -4.35
C GLN A 368 -24.67 -16.09 -5.79
N LEU A 369 -24.16 -17.26 -6.16
CA LEU A 369 -23.69 -17.53 -7.52
C LEU A 369 -24.81 -17.36 -8.54
N ASN A 370 -25.95 -18.01 -8.33
CA ASN A 370 -27.09 -17.93 -9.26
C ASN A 370 -27.67 -16.50 -9.35
N ARG A 371 -27.52 -15.70 -8.30
CA ARG A 371 -28.07 -14.35 -8.23
C ARG A 371 -27.15 -13.30 -8.86
N TYR A 372 -25.86 -13.38 -8.61
CA TYR A 372 -24.91 -12.31 -8.91
C TYR A 372 -23.94 -12.63 -10.05
N PHE A 373 -23.92 -13.86 -10.54
CA PHE A 373 -23.03 -14.28 -11.62
C PHE A 373 -23.78 -14.95 -12.76
N ASN A 374 -23.21 -14.83 -13.96
CA ASN A 374 -23.56 -15.64 -15.12
C ASN A 374 -22.43 -16.63 -15.37
N LYS A 375 -22.79 -17.89 -15.65
CA LYS A 375 -21.81 -18.90 -16.07
C LYS A 375 -21.32 -18.57 -17.48
N ASP A 376 -20.01 -18.46 -17.66
CA ASP A 376 -19.35 -18.07 -18.90
C ASP A 376 -18.18 -19.02 -19.17
N GLY A 377 -18.37 -19.98 -20.08
CA GLY A 377 -17.37 -21.02 -20.36
C GLY A 377 -17.03 -21.89 -19.14
N SER A 378 -15.76 -21.87 -18.74
CA SER A 378 -15.21 -22.59 -17.58
C SER A 378 -15.21 -21.79 -16.28
N GLY A 379 -15.80 -20.59 -16.26
CA GLY A 379 -15.82 -19.71 -15.10
C GLY A 379 -17.14 -18.95 -14.94
N TYR A 380 -17.07 -17.90 -14.14
CA TYR A 380 -18.20 -17.05 -13.77
C TYR A 380 -17.89 -15.59 -14.06
N ARG A 381 -18.84 -14.91 -14.67
CA ARG A 381 -18.79 -13.47 -14.91
C ARG A 381 -19.80 -12.76 -14.03
N ILE A 382 -19.36 -11.75 -13.30
CA ILE A 382 -20.25 -11.00 -12.42
C ILE A 382 -21.27 -10.18 -13.22
N ASN A 383 -22.49 -10.10 -12.71
CA ASN A 383 -23.62 -9.47 -13.37
C ASN A 383 -23.38 -7.97 -13.58
N LYS A 384 -23.84 -7.45 -14.72
CA LYS A 384 -23.66 -6.05 -15.11
C LYS A 384 -24.21 -5.09 -14.04
N GLN A 385 -25.34 -5.42 -13.41
CA GLN A 385 -25.92 -4.62 -12.33
C GLN A 385 -24.95 -4.37 -11.16
N ILE A 386 -24.20 -5.39 -10.74
CA ILE A 386 -23.21 -5.24 -9.66
C ILE A 386 -21.96 -4.53 -10.17
N ARG A 387 -21.52 -4.82 -11.40
CA ARG A 387 -20.37 -4.15 -12.01
C ARG A 387 -20.55 -2.64 -12.14
N ASP A 388 -21.73 -2.20 -12.55
CA ASP A 388 -22.01 -0.78 -12.76
C ASP A 388 -21.99 0.01 -11.44
N MET A 389 -22.06 -0.66 -10.27
CA MET A 389 -21.91 -0.04 -8.95
C MET A 389 -20.44 0.19 -8.54
N VAL A 390 -19.47 -0.43 -9.24
CA VAL A 390 -18.05 -0.44 -8.83
C VAL A 390 -17.18 0.22 -9.89
N ILE A 391 -16.47 1.28 -9.51
CA ILE A 391 -15.49 1.98 -10.34
C ILE A 391 -14.10 1.56 -9.89
N PHE A 392 -13.36 0.90 -10.79
CA PHE A 392 -11.98 0.49 -10.55
C PHE A 392 -10.97 1.51 -11.10
N ALA A 393 -10.03 1.96 -10.27
CA ALA A 393 -8.98 2.88 -10.68
C ALA A 393 -7.62 2.53 -10.03
N PRO A 394 -6.49 2.68 -10.76
CA PRO A 394 -5.18 2.59 -10.13
C PRO A 394 -4.98 3.79 -9.17
N GLN A 395 -4.57 3.52 -7.93
CA GLN A 395 -4.30 4.56 -6.93
C GLN A 395 -3.30 4.05 -5.88
N ASN A 396 -2.33 4.89 -5.54
CA ASN A 396 -1.47 4.72 -4.39
C ASN A 396 -2.02 5.52 -3.20
N ILE A 397 -2.52 4.84 -2.18
CA ILE A 397 -3.13 5.46 -0.99
C ILE A 397 -2.19 6.35 -0.17
N ILE A 398 -0.88 6.17 -0.36
CA ILE A 398 0.18 6.90 0.35
C ILE A 398 0.59 8.17 -0.41
N MET A 399 0.37 8.23 -1.73
CA MET A 399 0.92 9.28 -2.60
C MET A 399 -0.16 10.07 -3.35
N ASP A 400 -1.34 9.49 -3.55
CA ASP A 400 -2.44 10.08 -4.30
C ASP A 400 -3.52 10.62 -3.35
N PRO A 401 -4.21 11.71 -3.72
CA PRO A 401 -5.24 12.32 -2.88
C PRO A 401 -6.41 11.37 -2.65
N PRO A 402 -7.00 11.33 -1.44
CA PRO A 402 -8.09 10.41 -1.13
C PRO A 402 -9.45 10.91 -1.65
N PHE A 403 -10.42 10.00 -1.75
CA PHE A 403 -11.83 10.37 -1.94
C PHE A 403 -12.42 10.91 -0.64
N THR A 404 -13.22 11.97 -0.70
CA THR A 404 -13.88 12.56 0.48
C THR A 404 -15.39 12.31 0.46
N LYS A 405 -16.04 12.51 1.62
CA LYS A 405 -17.49 12.33 1.83
C LYS A 405 -17.94 10.89 1.52
N LEU A 406 -17.28 9.93 2.15
CA LEU A 406 -17.57 8.50 2.06
C LEU A 406 -18.43 8.05 3.24
N ASP A 407 -19.27 7.05 3.02
CA ASP A 407 -20.05 6.38 4.07
C ASP A 407 -19.33 5.13 4.59
N ILE A 408 -18.55 4.46 3.72
CA ILE A 408 -17.85 3.21 4.04
C ILE A 408 -16.43 3.29 3.49
N VAL A 409 -15.44 2.94 4.31
CA VAL A 409 -14.05 2.72 3.90
C VAL A 409 -13.65 1.32 4.32
N THR A 410 -13.10 0.54 3.40
CA THR A 410 -12.49 -0.76 3.71
C THR A 410 -11.01 -0.73 3.34
N CYS A 411 -10.17 -1.11 4.31
CA CYS A 411 -8.72 -1.18 4.19
C CYS A 411 -8.26 -2.46 4.90
N ARG A 412 -8.43 -3.60 4.23
CA ARG A 412 -8.23 -4.92 4.82
C ARG A 412 -6.98 -5.57 4.27
N ASN A 413 -6.19 -6.16 5.16
CA ASN A 413 -4.98 -6.92 4.84
C ASN A 413 -3.91 -6.11 4.08
N LEU A 414 -3.94 -4.78 4.20
CA LEU A 414 -2.94 -3.86 3.64
C LEU A 414 -1.99 -3.31 4.71
N LEU A 415 -2.55 -2.87 5.85
CA LEU A 415 -1.80 -2.21 6.92
C LEU A 415 -0.74 -3.14 7.52
N ILE A 416 -0.96 -4.46 7.45
CA ILE A 416 0.02 -5.46 7.90
C ILE A 416 1.38 -5.34 7.21
N TYR A 417 1.46 -4.77 5.99
CA TYR A 417 2.70 -4.56 5.24
C TYR A 417 3.38 -3.22 5.52
N LEU A 418 2.64 -2.26 6.06
CA LEU A 418 3.09 -0.88 6.26
C LEU A 418 3.78 -0.73 7.61
N GLY A 419 4.80 0.15 7.67
CA GLY A 419 5.44 0.54 8.91
C GLY A 419 4.51 1.36 9.82
N PRO A 420 4.84 1.50 11.12
CA PRO A 420 4.00 2.21 12.09
C PRO A 420 3.75 3.68 11.73
N GLU A 421 4.71 4.33 11.06
CA GLU A 421 4.59 5.71 10.60
C GLU A 421 3.46 5.88 9.57
N LEU A 422 3.41 5.02 8.55
CA LEU A 422 2.33 5.05 7.55
C LEU A 422 0.98 4.70 8.17
N GLN A 423 0.93 3.73 9.08
CA GLN A 423 -0.32 3.41 9.78
C GLN A 423 -0.84 4.62 10.58
N LYS A 424 0.05 5.33 11.28
CA LYS A 424 -0.28 6.55 12.04
C LYS A 424 -0.76 7.69 11.14
N LYS A 425 -0.33 7.75 9.86
CA LYS A 425 -0.83 8.71 8.86
C LYS A 425 -2.18 8.30 8.25
N LEU A 426 -2.35 7.02 7.90
CA LEU A 426 -3.52 6.53 7.18
C LEU A 426 -4.80 6.49 8.03
N ILE A 427 -4.70 6.17 9.33
CA ILE A 427 -5.91 6.11 10.18
C ILE A 427 -6.60 7.49 10.31
N PRO A 428 -5.91 8.60 10.60
CA PRO A 428 -6.49 9.94 10.54
C PRO A 428 -7.00 10.31 9.13
N LEU A 429 -6.31 9.89 8.07
CA LEU A 429 -6.77 10.09 6.70
C LEU A 429 -8.14 9.44 6.48
N PHE A 430 -8.33 8.20 6.92
CA PHE A 430 -9.63 7.52 6.83
C PHE A 430 -10.73 8.20 7.65
N HIS A 431 -10.39 8.78 8.80
CA HIS A 431 -11.35 9.58 9.56
C HIS A 431 -11.83 10.81 8.77
N TYR A 432 -10.88 11.51 8.16
CA TYR A 432 -11.16 12.68 7.32
C TYR A 432 -12.03 12.36 6.09
N THR A 433 -11.83 11.21 5.46
CA THR A 433 -12.59 10.83 4.25
C THR A 433 -14.02 10.42 4.53
N LEU A 434 -14.28 9.85 5.71
CA LEU A 434 -15.60 9.40 6.13
C LEU A 434 -16.52 10.58 6.47
N THR A 435 -17.83 10.37 6.31
CA THR A 435 -18.88 11.26 6.81
C THR A 435 -19.21 10.95 8.26
N SER A 436 -19.97 11.81 8.93
CA SER A 436 -20.53 11.53 10.26
C SER A 436 -21.24 10.16 10.26
N HIS A 437 -20.95 9.34 11.28
CA HIS A 437 -21.41 7.95 11.38
C HIS A 437 -20.91 6.99 10.29
N GLY A 438 -19.91 7.40 9.49
CA GLY A 438 -19.27 6.55 8.51
C GLY A 438 -18.53 5.37 9.15
N ILE A 439 -18.36 4.30 8.37
CA ILE A 439 -17.80 3.02 8.83
C ILE A 439 -16.42 2.78 8.24
N LEU A 440 -15.48 2.36 9.08
CA LEU A 440 -14.17 1.85 8.69
C LEU A 440 -14.11 0.34 8.94
N ILE A 441 -13.68 -0.44 7.96
CA ILE A 441 -13.50 -1.89 8.06
C ILE A 441 -12.03 -2.22 7.86
N LEU A 442 -11.41 -2.88 8.84
CA LEU A 442 -10.02 -3.35 8.79
C LEU A 442 -9.95 -4.89 8.80
N GLY A 443 -8.80 -5.46 8.45
CA GLY A 443 -8.54 -6.89 8.51
C GLY A 443 -8.38 -7.39 9.95
N ASN A 444 -8.56 -8.70 10.18
CA ASN A 444 -8.53 -9.29 11.52
C ASN A 444 -7.22 -9.03 12.30
N ALA A 445 -6.09 -8.98 11.59
CA ALA A 445 -4.76 -8.72 12.16
C ALA A 445 -4.42 -7.23 12.28
N GLU A 446 -5.35 -6.35 11.93
CA GLU A 446 -5.14 -4.89 11.85
C GLU A 446 -5.93 -4.19 12.95
N THR A 447 -5.43 -3.04 13.39
CA THR A 447 -6.06 -2.23 14.45
C THR A 447 -5.88 -0.74 14.14
N ILE A 448 -6.73 0.10 14.74
CA ILE A 448 -6.64 1.56 14.66
C ILE A 448 -5.49 2.15 15.53
N GLY A 449 -4.72 1.29 16.21
CA GLY A 449 -3.65 1.69 17.13
C GLY A 449 -4.16 2.62 18.24
N ASN A 450 -3.46 3.72 18.47
CA ASN A 450 -3.78 4.69 19.52
C ASN A 450 -4.88 5.69 19.14
N SER A 451 -5.58 5.49 18.01
CA SER A 451 -6.59 6.42 17.47
C SER A 451 -8.00 6.18 18.02
N THR A 452 -8.12 5.76 19.28
CA THR A 452 -9.40 5.42 19.94
C THR A 452 -10.33 6.63 20.12
N SER A 453 -9.81 7.85 20.01
CA SER A 453 -10.59 9.09 20.01
C SER A 453 -11.29 9.37 18.66
N LEU A 454 -10.87 8.72 17.57
CA LEU A 454 -11.40 8.92 16.21
C LEU A 454 -12.44 7.85 15.83
N PHE A 455 -12.32 6.65 16.40
CA PHE A 455 -13.09 5.48 15.99
C PHE A 455 -13.52 4.64 17.19
N THR A 456 -14.74 4.11 17.15
CA THR A 456 -15.27 3.16 18.14
C THR A 456 -15.66 1.84 17.47
N GLU A 457 -15.32 0.70 18.08
CA GLU A 457 -15.63 -0.62 17.52
C GLU A 457 -17.10 -0.98 17.77
N ILE A 458 -17.83 -1.42 16.74
CA ILE A 458 -19.28 -1.72 16.84
C ILE A 458 -19.53 -2.99 17.66
N LYS A 459 -18.63 -3.98 17.57
CA LYS A 459 -18.72 -5.26 18.28
C LYS A 459 -17.35 -5.91 18.39
N GLU A 460 -17.02 -6.43 19.58
CA GLU A 460 -15.74 -7.08 19.85
C GLU A 460 -15.45 -8.20 18.83
N ASN A 461 -14.21 -8.23 18.32
CA ASN A 461 -13.64 -9.22 17.40
C ASN A 461 -14.07 -9.16 15.92
N THR A 462 -14.57 -8.02 15.42
CA THR A 462 -14.87 -7.90 13.98
C THR A 462 -14.13 -6.76 13.26
N ARG A 463 -13.37 -5.93 13.99
CA ARG A 463 -12.55 -4.85 13.40
C ARG A 463 -13.36 -3.91 12.49
N ILE A 464 -14.65 -3.76 12.80
CA ILE A 464 -15.57 -2.80 12.18
C ILE A 464 -15.72 -1.63 13.15
N TYR A 465 -15.38 -0.44 12.67
CA TYR A 465 -15.34 0.79 13.45
C TYR A 465 -16.33 1.82 12.91
N THR A 466 -16.93 2.59 13.80
CA THR A 466 -17.74 3.78 13.46
C THR A 466 -16.93 5.02 13.77
N ARG A 467 -16.99 6.01 12.88
CA ARG A 467 -16.38 7.32 13.07
C ARG A 467 -17.00 8.05 14.27
N ILE A 468 -16.15 8.60 15.13
CA ILE A 468 -16.52 9.51 16.22
C ILE A 468 -16.35 10.95 15.74
N ASP A 469 -17.42 11.75 15.86
CA ASP A 469 -17.37 13.18 15.58
C ASP A 469 -16.89 13.93 16.83
N SER A 470 -15.58 14.15 16.94
CA SER A 470 -14.97 14.93 18.02
C SER A 470 -14.88 16.41 17.64
N THR A 471 -15.23 17.32 18.56
CA THR A 471 -15.13 18.79 18.43
C THR A 471 -13.71 19.35 18.68
N ALA A 472 -12.68 18.51 18.64
CA ALA A 472 -11.29 18.90 18.85
C ALA A 472 -10.74 19.67 17.62
N PRO A 473 -9.72 20.55 17.79
CA PRO A 473 -9.16 21.30 16.68
C PRO A 473 -8.68 20.33 15.60
N GLN A 474 -9.00 20.64 14.33
CA GLN A 474 -8.61 19.84 13.16
C GLN A 474 -7.16 19.41 13.30
N MET A 475 -6.91 18.10 13.48
CA MET A 475 -5.56 17.56 13.34
C MET A 475 -5.08 17.95 11.94
N GLU A 476 -3.86 18.45 11.82
CA GLU A 476 -3.20 18.64 10.53
C GLU A 476 -3.13 17.28 9.84
N VAL A 477 -4.05 17.03 8.91
CA VAL A 477 -4.02 15.86 8.05
C VAL A 477 -2.98 16.16 6.98
N ASP A 478 -1.81 15.54 7.11
CA ASP A 478 -0.75 15.57 6.11
C ASP A 478 -1.28 14.90 4.83
N PHE A 479 -1.61 15.70 3.81
CA PHE A 479 -2.15 15.19 2.56
C PHE A 479 -1.02 14.59 1.72
N PRO A 480 -1.22 13.40 1.14
CA PRO A 480 -0.25 12.83 0.22
C PRO A 480 -0.22 13.65 -1.07
N THR A 481 0.78 14.51 -1.21
CA THR A 481 1.06 15.21 -2.47
C THR A 481 2.14 14.46 -3.25
N ARG A 482 1.87 14.16 -4.52
CA ARG A 482 2.93 13.86 -5.49
C ARG A 482 3.83 15.08 -5.59
N ILE A 483 4.95 15.05 -4.87
CA ILE A 483 6.06 15.95 -5.10
C ILE A 483 6.68 15.50 -6.41
N PHE A 484 6.26 16.09 -7.53
CA PHE A 484 7.19 16.24 -8.64
C PHE A 484 8.34 17.08 -8.09
N PRO A 485 9.61 16.69 -8.27
CA PRO A 485 10.72 17.57 -7.97
C PRO A 485 10.68 18.72 -8.99
N ILE A 486 9.81 19.69 -8.74
CA ILE A 486 10.08 21.05 -9.15
C ILE A 486 11.21 21.44 -8.22
N ILE A 487 12.41 21.56 -8.77
CA ILE A 487 13.54 22.25 -8.14
C ILE A 487 13.00 23.63 -7.80
N SER A 488 12.48 23.76 -6.58
CA SER A 488 11.98 25.00 -6.04
C SER A 488 13.20 25.64 -5.45
N LEU A 489 13.81 26.54 -6.22
CA LEU A 489 14.71 27.55 -5.70
C LEU A 489 13.91 28.34 -4.67
N VAL A 490 14.07 27.96 -3.40
CA VAL A 490 13.55 28.70 -2.25
C VAL A 490 14.44 29.92 -2.11
N GLU A 491 14.05 31.01 -2.78
CA GLU A 491 14.41 32.34 -2.29
C GLU A 491 13.40 32.74 -1.23
N ASN A 492 13.93 32.86 -0.02
CA ASN A 492 13.28 33.49 1.13
C ASN A 492 12.89 34.93 0.78
N GLU A 493 11.64 35.31 1.01
CA GLU A 493 11.26 36.68 1.40
C GLU A 493 9.96 36.61 2.24
N PRO A 494 9.81 37.50 3.24
CA PRO A 494 9.03 37.23 4.44
C PRO A 494 7.55 37.61 4.34
N GLU A 495 6.78 37.02 5.25
CA GLU A 495 5.37 37.26 5.52
C GLU A 495 4.99 38.75 5.53
N ARG A 496 3.94 39.09 4.78
CA ARG A 496 3.03 40.20 5.15
C ARG A 496 1.58 39.75 5.08
N THR A 497 1.01 39.71 6.27
CA THR A 497 -0.41 39.65 6.63
C THR A 497 -1.34 40.46 5.73
N SER A 498 -2.45 39.85 5.29
CA SER A 498 -3.75 40.53 5.27
C SER A 498 -4.90 39.51 5.21
N LYS A 499 -5.80 39.58 6.20
CA LYS A 499 -7.09 38.89 6.25
C LYS A 499 -8.16 39.72 5.50
N MET A 500 -9.18 39.02 5.02
CA MET A 500 -10.52 39.48 4.59
C MET A 500 -10.65 40.17 3.21
N THR A 501 -11.20 39.42 2.24
CA THR A 501 -12.51 39.73 1.63
C THR A 501 -13.00 38.55 0.79
N THR A 502 -14.04 37.88 1.27
CA THR A 502 -14.84 36.90 0.52
C THR A 502 -16.05 37.58 -0.11
N ASN A 503 -16.47 37.08 -1.28
CA ASN A 503 -17.83 37.14 -1.86
C ASN A 503 -18.24 38.21 -2.91
N ILE A 504 -17.33 38.85 -3.67
CA ILE A 504 -17.75 39.67 -4.85
C ILE A 504 -17.23 39.11 -6.20
N THR A 505 -16.28 38.18 -6.20
CA THR A 505 -15.56 37.77 -7.42
C THR A 505 -16.28 36.73 -8.32
N ASN A 506 -17.43 36.19 -7.92
CA ASN A 506 -17.98 34.98 -8.58
C ASN A 506 -18.90 35.27 -9.78
N LEU A 507 -19.61 36.40 -9.82
CA LEU A 507 -20.53 36.70 -10.92
C LEU A 507 -19.80 37.24 -12.16
N GLN A 508 -18.74 38.02 -11.94
CA GLN A 508 -17.91 38.59 -13.01
C GLN A 508 -17.12 37.49 -13.74
N MET A 509 -16.52 36.55 -13.01
CA MET A 509 -15.86 35.40 -13.62
C MET A 509 -16.82 34.54 -14.44
N GLN A 510 -18.06 34.34 -14.00
CA GLN A 510 -19.05 33.59 -14.77
C GLN A 510 -19.50 34.33 -16.04
N ALA A 511 -19.66 35.67 -15.98
CA ALA A 511 -19.97 36.48 -17.16
C ALA A 511 -18.81 36.51 -18.18
N ASP A 512 -17.57 36.64 -17.70
CA ASP A 512 -16.36 36.59 -18.52
C ASP A 512 -16.21 35.22 -19.19
N GLN A 513 -16.56 34.13 -18.51
CA GLN A 513 -16.52 32.77 -19.06
C GLN A 513 -17.53 32.56 -20.21
N ILE A 514 -18.73 33.15 -20.12
CA ILE A 514 -19.76 33.08 -21.16
C ILE A 514 -19.37 33.93 -22.39
N LEU A 515 -18.80 35.13 -22.16
CA LEU A 515 -18.30 35.99 -23.24
C LEU A 515 -17.12 35.34 -23.98
N LEU A 516 -16.19 34.71 -23.24
CA LEU A 516 -15.08 33.94 -23.82
C LEU A 516 -15.58 32.76 -24.66
N GLN A 517 -16.62 32.04 -24.22
CA GLN A 517 -17.18 30.93 -25.01
C GLN A 517 -17.89 31.39 -26.30
N SER A 518 -18.48 32.59 -26.30
CA SER A 518 -19.31 33.08 -27.42
C SER A 518 -18.52 33.87 -28.48
N TYR A 519 -17.42 34.51 -28.08
CA TYR A 519 -16.68 35.46 -28.94
C TYR A 519 -15.17 35.18 -29.05
N SER A 520 -14.62 34.15 -28.41
CA SER A 520 -13.20 33.80 -28.57
C SER A 520 -12.92 33.08 -29.90
N PRO A 521 -11.87 33.47 -30.65
CA PRO A 521 -11.38 32.70 -31.80
C PRO A 521 -10.84 31.33 -31.37
N ALA A 522 -10.72 30.42 -32.33
CA ALA A 522 -10.10 29.12 -32.10
C ALA A 522 -8.60 29.32 -31.80
N ALA A 523 -8.12 28.80 -30.68
CA ALA A 523 -6.75 28.98 -30.23
C ALA A 523 -6.19 27.72 -29.56
N VAL A 524 -4.88 27.56 -29.60
CA VAL A 524 -4.16 26.41 -29.04
C VAL A 524 -2.93 26.91 -28.31
N LEU A 525 -2.74 26.40 -27.09
CA LEU A 525 -1.55 26.66 -26.27
C LEU A 525 -0.58 25.50 -26.44
N VAL A 526 0.67 25.81 -26.81
CA VAL A 526 1.70 24.82 -27.09
C VAL A 526 2.99 25.10 -26.31
N ASN A 527 3.76 24.05 -26.01
CA ASN A 527 5.12 24.17 -25.50
C ASN A 527 6.12 24.50 -26.64
N ALA A 528 7.41 24.66 -26.31
CA ALA A 528 8.46 24.92 -27.30
C ALA A 528 8.64 23.79 -28.34
N ALA A 529 8.28 22.55 -28.01
CA ALA A 529 8.33 21.39 -28.90
C ALA A 529 7.07 21.23 -29.79
N GLY A 530 6.04 22.07 -29.59
CA GLY A 530 4.77 22.01 -30.31
C GLY A 530 3.74 21.04 -29.75
N ASP A 531 3.94 20.49 -28.56
CA ASP A 531 2.91 19.69 -27.89
C ASP A 531 1.79 20.58 -27.38
N ILE A 532 0.56 20.14 -27.61
CA ILE A 532 -0.66 20.88 -27.29
C ILE A 532 -0.99 20.68 -25.80
N ILE A 533 -0.96 21.77 -25.04
CA ILE A 533 -1.30 21.80 -23.61
C ILE A 533 -2.78 22.11 -23.40
N TYR A 534 -3.33 23.01 -24.23
CA TYR A 534 -4.71 23.46 -24.10
C TYR A 534 -5.32 23.86 -25.44
N ILE A 535 -6.61 23.58 -25.62
CA ILE A 535 -7.37 23.92 -26.83
C ILE A 535 -8.57 24.78 -26.40
N ASN A 536 -8.73 25.92 -27.07
CA ASN A 536 -9.87 26.81 -26.91
C ASN A 536 -10.67 26.91 -28.22
N GLY A 537 -11.99 26.70 -28.15
CA GLY A 537 -12.88 26.72 -29.31
C GLY A 537 -12.82 25.49 -30.21
N ARG A 538 -13.44 25.56 -31.40
CA ARG A 538 -13.49 24.46 -32.38
C ARG A 538 -12.31 24.53 -33.34
N THR A 539 -11.27 23.73 -33.11
CA THR A 539 -10.06 23.69 -33.94
C THR A 539 -10.10 22.69 -35.11
N GLY A 540 -11.17 21.89 -35.24
CA GLY A 540 -11.28 20.83 -36.26
C GLY A 540 -11.20 21.28 -37.73
N LYS A 541 -11.38 22.58 -38.01
CA LYS A 541 -11.16 23.16 -39.34
C LYS A 541 -9.66 23.32 -39.69
N TYR A 542 -8.78 23.32 -38.69
CA TYR A 542 -7.35 23.65 -38.81
C TYR A 542 -6.45 22.49 -38.37
N LEU A 543 -6.89 21.74 -37.36
CA LEU A 543 -6.20 20.59 -36.79
C LEU A 543 -7.06 19.33 -36.94
N GLU A 544 -6.47 18.27 -37.46
CA GLU A 544 -7.09 16.94 -37.58
C GLU A 544 -6.18 15.86 -36.95
N PRO A 545 -6.75 14.79 -36.37
CA PRO A 545 -5.95 13.70 -35.83
C PRO A 545 -5.17 12.99 -36.95
N ALA A 546 -3.84 12.89 -36.83
CA ALA A 546 -3.04 12.11 -37.76
C ALA A 546 -3.37 10.61 -37.66
N ALA A 547 -3.37 9.91 -38.80
CA ALA A 547 -3.58 8.47 -38.83
C ALA A 547 -2.37 7.74 -38.19
N GLY A 548 -2.56 7.08 -37.04
CA GLY A 548 -1.50 6.35 -36.34
C GLY A 548 -1.58 6.45 -34.82
N LYS A 549 -0.42 6.40 -34.14
CA LYS A 549 -0.32 6.62 -32.68
C LYS A 549 -0.82 8.04 -32.35
N ALA A 550 -1.65 8.16 -31.32
CA ALA A 550 -2.21 9.43 -30.89
C ALA A 550 -1.13 10.37 -30.32
N ASN A 551 -0.61 11.27 -31.15
CA ASN A 551 0.35 12.28 -30.77
C ASN A 551 -0.34 13.66 -30.76
N TRP A 552 -0.44 14.28 -29.58
CA TRP A 552 -1.03 15.62 -29.39
C TRP A 552 -0.03 16.73 -29.69
N ASN A 553 0.50 16.76 -30.92
CA ASN A 553 1.49 17.74 -31.37
C ASN A 553 0.95 18.55 -32.56
N ILE A 554 1.08 19.88 -32.50
CA ILE A 554 0.50 20.79 -33.48
C ILE A 554 1.09 20.61 -34.88
N HIS A 555 2.36 20.21 -35.00
CA HIS A 555 3.00 19.97 -36.31
C HIS A 555 2.44 18.72 -37.00
N VAL A 556 2.02 17.73 -36.21
CA VAL A 556 1.46 16.46 -36.69
C VAL A 556 -0.04 16.59 -36.94
N MET A 557 -0.74 17.36 -36.11
CA MET A 557 -2.18 17.55 -36.21
C MET A 557 -2.60 18.66 -37.18
N ALA A 558 -1.71 19.56 -37.58
CA ALA A 558 -2.05 20.59 -38.56
C ALA A 558 -2.31 19.98 -39.94
N ARG A 559 -3.33 20.49 -40.64
CA ARG A 559 -3.58 20.15 -42.05
C ARG A 559 -2.37 20.50 -42.92
N GLU A 560 -2.15 19.76 -44.00
CA GLU A 560 -0.95 19.84 -44.85
C GLU A 560 -0.61 21.28 -45.28
N GLU A 561 -1.61 22.11 -45.56
CA GLU A 561 -1.40 23.51 -46.00
C GLU A 561 -0.89 24.44 -44.89
N LEU A 562 -1.11 24.05 -43.62
CA LEU A 562 -0.75 24.84 -42.43
C LEU A 562 0.54 24.39 -41.76
N GLN A 563 0.98 23.14 -41.96
CA GLN A 563 2.13 22.55 -41.25
C GLN A 563 3.40 23.39 -41.37
N HIS A 564 3.80 23.72 -42.60
CA HIS A 564 5.01 24.50 -42.87
C HIS A 564 4.92 25.93 -42.32
N GLN A 565 3.74 26.55 -42.42
CA GLN A 565 3.54 27.93 -41.98
C GLN A 565 3.49 28.05 -40.46
N ILE A 566 2.90 27.08 -39.76
CA ILE A 566 2.92 26.97 -38.30
C ILE A 566 4.35 26.73 -37.81
N HIS A 567 5.11 25.86 -38.47
CA HIS A 567 6.50 25.58 -38.11
C HIS A 567 7.38 26.84 -38.19
N LEU A 568 7.33 27.57 -39.31
CA LEU A 568 8.07 28.83 -39.46
C LEU A 568 7.60 29.91 -38.49
N ALA A 569 6.29 30.01 -38.21
CA ALA A 569 5.76 30.98 -37.28
C ALA A 569 6.21 30.72 -35.83
N MET A 570 6.26 29.45 -35.42
CA MET A 570 6.72 29.06 -34.09
C MET A 570 8.22 29.29 -33.90
N MET A 571 9.06 28.94 -34.89
CA MET A 571 10.50 29.24 -34.83
C MET A 571 10.75 30.75 -34.69
N LYS A 572 10.01 31.58 -35.43
CA LYS A 572 10.11 33.04 -35.31
C LYS A 572 9.61 33.53 -33.94
N ALA A 573 8.49 33.01 -33.45
CA ALA A 573 7.91 33.41 -32.16
C ALA A 573 8.77 32.99 -30.96
N GLN A 574 9.68 32.01 -31.11
CA GLN A 574 10.68 31.69 -30.10
C GLN A 574 11.79 32.74 -30.01
N LEU A 575 12.14 33.38 -31.13
CA LEU A 575 13.23 34.36 -31.21
C LEU A 575 12.77 35.80 -30.95
N GLN A 576 11.46 36.07 -31.00
CA GLN A 576 10.92 37.42 -30.82
C GLN A 576 9.68 37.42 -29.91
N ILE A 577 9.55 38.47 -29.08
CA ILE A 577 8.42 38.64 -28.13
C ILE A 577 7.15 39.13 -28.86
N GLU A 578 7.29 39.75 -30.03
CA GLU A 578 6.18 40.27 -30.81
C GLU A 578 5.39 39.17 -31.54
N PRO A 579 4.04 39.28 -31.61
CA PRO A 579 3.19 38.28 -32.26
C PRO A 579 3.52 38.16 -33.76
N VAL A 580 3.84 36.94 -34.19
CA VAL A 580 4.05 36.62 -35.62
C VAL A 580 2.68 36.48 -36.28
N ASN A 581 2.39 37.36 -37.23
CA ASN A 581 1.14 37.35 -37.99
C ASN A 581 1.36 36.89 -39.42
N ILE A 582 0.76 35.77 -39.81
CA ILE A 582 0.71 35.28 -41.19
C ILE A 582 -0.70 35.51 -41.72
N LYS A 583 -0.82 36.32 -42.77
CA LYS A 583 -2.11 36.70 -43.36
C LYS A 583 -2.41 35.91 -44.63
N ASN A 584 -3.70 35.76 -44.95
CA ASN A 584 -4.21 35.18 -46.19
C ASN A 584 -3.83 33.71 -46.46
N LEU A 585 -3.86 32.86 -45.43
CA LEU A 585 -3.66 31.42 -45.58
C LEU A 585 -4.96 30.77 -46.07
N THR A 586 -4.93 30.12 -47.23
CA THR A 586 -6.07 29.34 -47.74
C THR A 586 -6.01 27.91 -47.23
N VAL A 587 -7.05 27.48 -46.50
CA VAL A 587 -7.23 26.11 -46.01
C VAL A 587 -8.58 25.63 -46.53
N ASP A 588 -8.57 24.59 -47.37
CA ASP A 588 -9.68 24.16 -48.23
C ASP A 588 -10.33 25.32 -49.04
N THR A 589 -11.32 25.99 -48.44
CA THR A 589 -12.21 27.01 -49.04
C THR A 589 -12.27 28.31 -48.25
N HIS A 590 -11.56 28.41 -47.12
CA HIS A 590 -11.58 29.58 -46.24
C HIS A 590 -10.22 30.24 -46.20
N THR A 591 -10.21 31.56 -46.05
CA THR A 591 -8.98 32.34 -45.89
C THR A 591 -8.82 32.66 -44.41
N ILE A 592 -7.68 32.35 -43.81
CA ILE A 592 -7.43 32.59 -42.39
C ILE A 592 -6.17 33.42 -42.18
N ASN A 593 -6.12 34.15 -41.07
CA ASN A 593 -4.88 34.68 -40.51
C ASN A 593 -4.48 33.85 -39.29
N LEU A 594 -3.20 33.50 -39.26
CA LEU A 594 -2.57 32.78 -38.18
C LEU A 594 -1.74 33.76 -37.34
N THR A 595 -1.92 33.72 -36.02
CA THR A 595 -1.13 34.52 -35.08
C THR A 595 -0.44 33.58 -34.10
N VAL A 596 0.89 33.66 -33.98
CA VAL A 596 1.69 32.90 -33.01
C VAL A 596 2.41 33.87 -32.09
N GLN A 597 2.22 33.71 -30.78
CA GLN A 597 2.80 34.60 -29.77
C GLN A 597 3.37 33.82 -28.59
N ALA A 598 4.61 34.10 -28.21
CA ALA A 598 5.19 33.60 -26.97
C ALA A 598 4.61 34.33 -25.75
N ILE A 599 4.25 33.58 -24.72
CA ILE A 599 3.65 34.11 -23.48
C ILE A 599 4.78 34.40 -22.48
N THR A 600 4.88 35.66 -22.09
CA THR A 600 5.91 36.15 -21.15
C THR A 600 5.35 36.44 -19.76
N LYS A 601 4.02 36.58 -19.60
CA LYS A 601 3.33 36.78 -18.31
C LYS A 601 1.94 36.12 -18.36
N PRO A 602 1.42 35.54 -17.25
CA PRO A 602 2.01 35.38 -15.91
C PRO A 602 3.10 34.29 -15.84
N LYS A 603 3.90 34.26 -14.75
CA LYS A 603 5.02 33.29 -14.55
C LYS A 603 4.62 31.83 -14.74
N ALA A 604 3.35 31.48 -14.52
CA ALA A 604 2.82 30.13 -14.71
C ALA A 604 2.75 29.66 -16.18
N LEU A 605 2.79 30.59 -17.15
CA LEU A 605 2.69 30.30 -18.60
C LEU A 605 3.98 30.64 -19.36
N LEU A 606 5.09 30.85 -18.62
CA LEU A 606 6.36 31.30 -19.18
C LEU A 606 7.00 30.16 -19.99
N GLY A 607 7.38 30.44 -21.23
CA GLY A 607 7.91 29.43 -22.18
C GLY A 607 6.85 28.71 -23.03
N LEU A 608 5.57 29.11 -22.91
CA LEU A 608 4.48 28.61 -23.76
C LEU A 608 4.18 29.59 -24.90
N MET A 609 3.64 29.08 -26.00
CA MET A 609 3.20 29.87 -27.15
C MET A 609 1.70 29.68 -27.39
N MET A 610 1.01 30.78 -27.72
CA MET A 610 -0.38 30.78 -28.14
C MET A 610 -0.46 30.84 -29.67
N VAL A 611 -1.19 29.92 -30.27
CA VAL A 611 -1.50 29.88 -31.71
C VAL A 611 -2.98 30.18 -31.90
N VAL A 612 -3.32 31.26 -32.61
CA VAL A 612 -4.70 31.73 -32.80
C VAL A 612 -5.06 31.71 -34.29
N PHE A 613 -6.23 31.19 -34.60
CA PHE A 613 -6.78 31.10 -35.96
C PHE A 613 -7.95 32.08 -36.12
N THR A 614 -7.85 33.00 -37.10
CA THR A 614 -8.90 33.99 -37.38
C THR A 614 -9.36 33.91 -38.83
N GLU A 615 -10.66 33.80 -39.06
CA GLU A 615 -11.26 33.60 -40.39
C GLU A 615 -11.50 34.94 -41.10
N MET A 616 -11.17 35.03 -42.39
CA MET A 616 -11.37 36.19 -43.26
C MET A 616 -12.29 35.83 -44.43
N LEU A 617 -13.20 36.76 -44.76
CA LEU A 617 -14.05 36.69 -45.95
C LEU A 617 -13.27 37.24 -47.15
N THR A 618 -13.03 36.42 -48.19
CA THR A 618 -12.13 36.74 -49.32
C THR A 618 -12.75 37.65 -50.39
N PRO A 619 -11.96 38.53 -51.05
CA PRO A 619 -12.19 39.02 -52.41
C PRO A 619 -11.19 38.46 -53.47
N THR A 620 -11.55 38.61 -54.75
CA THR A 620 -11.23 37.86 -55.99
C THR A 620 -9.83 37.99 -56.68
N LYS A 621 -9.53 36.98 -57.54
CA LYS A 621 -8.34 36.60 -58.38
C LYS A 621 -7.82 37.58 -59.47
N LEU A 622 -6.56 37.38 -59.95
CA LEU A 622 -6.05 37.23 -61.38
C LEU A 622 -4.48 37.42 -61.51
N PRO A 623 -3.75 37.19 -62.65
CA PRO A 623 -3.19 35.90 -63.14
C PRO A 623 -1.69 35.90 -63.65
N ARG A 624 -1.22 34.70 -64.08
CA ARG A 624 0.09 34.24 -64.62
C ARG A 624 0.71 34.98 -65.84
N ARG A 625 2.05 34.85 -66.04
CA ARG A 625 2.74 35.06 -67.35
C ARG A 625 3.90 34.07 -67.65
N LYS A 626 4.12 33.84 -68.96
CA LYS A 626 4.91 32.78 -69.66
C LYS A 626 6.40 33.14 -69.91
N ARG A 627 7.21 32.08 -70.12
CA ARG A 627 8.65 32.01 -70.50
C ARG A 627 8.94 32.31 -71.99
N GLY A 628 10.16 32.81 -72.25
CA GLY A 628 10.95 32.51 -73.46
C GLY A 628 12.14 33.46 -73.72
N SER A 629 13.39 32.94 -73.74
CA SER A 629 14.39 33.08 -74.83
C SER A 629 15.82 32.73 -74.35
N ALA A 630 16.38 31.61 -74.82
CA ALA A 630 17.43 30.82 -74.16
C ALA A 630 18.87 30.94 -74.72
N GLU A 631 19.30 32.07 -75.28
CA GLU A 631 20.69 32.18 -75.82
C GLU A 631 21.48 33.40 -75.33
N LYS A 632 20.87 34.27 -74.51
CA LYS A 632 21.60 35.21 -73.62
C LYS A 632 21.66 34.72 -72.17
N GLU A 633 20.92 33.68 -71.83
CA GLU A 633 20.88 33.08 -70.48
C GLU A 633 22.21 32.38 -70.15
N SER A 634 22.85 31.65 -71.06
CA SER A 634 24.01 30.83 -70.69
C SER A 634 25.31 31.60 -70.32
N GLN A 635 25.46 32.85 -70.75
CA GLN A 635 26.59 33.70 -70.28
C GLN A 635 26.26 34.42 -68.97
N ALA A 636 24.99 34.80 -68.76
CA ALA A 636 24.53 35.36 -67.49
C ALA A 636 24.45 34.29 -66.40
N GLU A 637 24.06 33.05 -66.73
CA GLU A 637 24.03 31.88 -65.84
C GLU A 637 25.44 31.47 -65.40
N LEU A 638 26.45 31.58 -66.26
CA LEU A 638 27.84 31.29 -65.88
C LEU A 638 28.41 32.35 -64.94
N GLN A 639 28.11 33.62 -65.16
CA GLN A 639 28.49 34.71 -64.27
C GLN A 639 27.77 34.59 -62.92
N GLN A 640 26.46 34.30 -62.97
CA GLN A 640 25.63 34.09 -61.78
C GLN A 640 26.07 32.85 -60.99
N ALA A 641 26.45 31.75 -61.65
CA ALA A 641 26.99 30.58 -60.99
C ALA A 641 28.34 30.85 -60.31
N HIS A 642 29.17 31.73 -60.89
CA HIS A 642 30.44 32.14 -60.28
C HIS A 642 30.21 32.99 -59.03
N ASP A 643 29.30 33.96 -59.12
CA ASP A 643 28.92 34.82 -58.01
C ASP A 643 28.23 34.02 -56.89
N GLU A 644 27.41 33.02 -57.25
CA GLU A 644 26.79 32.08 -56.31
C GLU A 644 27.84 31.20 -55.60
N ILE A 645 28.83 30.67 -56.31
CA ILE A 645 29.92 29.89 -55.69
C ILE A 645 30.74 30.75 -54.73
N GLN A 646 31.00 32.01 -55.07
CA GLN A 646 31.75 32.91 -54.21
C GLN A 646 30.95 33.28 -52.95
N SER A 647 29.67 33.60 -53.10
CA SER A 647 28.72 33.77 -52.00
C SER A 647 28.66 32.52 -51.10
N LEU A 648 28.58 31.33 -51.69
CA LEU A 648 28.51 30.07 -50.94
C LEU A 648 29.79 29.83 -50.14
N ARG A 649 30.95 30.22 -50.68
CA ARG A 649 32.25 30.07 -50.01
C ARG A 649 32.38 31.02 -48.83
N GLU A 650 31.93 32.27 -48.98
CA GLU A 650 31.88 33.24 -47.87
C GLU A 650 30.91 32.78 -46.77
N GLN A 651 29.74 32.25 -47.14
CA GLN A 651 28.79 31.67 -46.18
C GLN A 651 29.36 30.43 -45.48
N MET A 652 30.07 29.56 -46.21
CA MET A 652 30.72 28.39 -45.61
C MET A 652 31.80 28.81 -44.61
N GLN A 653 32.58 29.86 -44.93
CA GLN A 653 33.60 30.37 -44.02
C GLN A 653 32.98 31.01 -42.77
N SER A 654 31.92 31.81 -42.92
CA SER A 654 31.15 32.36 -41.79
C SER A 654 30.59 31.25 -40.91
N SER A 655 30.01 30.21 -41.52
CA SER A 655 29.48 29.05 -40.79
C SER A 655 30.57 28.26 -40.06
N GLN A 656 31.77 28.15 -40.63
CA GLN A 656 32.91 27.52 -39.95
C GLN A 656 33.40 28.33 -38.75
N GLU A 657 33.43 29.66 -38.87
CA GLU A 657 33.78 30.56 -37.76
C GLU A 657 32.72 30.52 -36.64
N GLU A 658 31.44 30.52 -36.99
CA GLU A 658 30.33 30.33 -36.04
C GLU A 658 30.39 28.97 -35.35
N LEU A 659 30.64 27.89 -36.09
CA LEU A 659 30.81 26.54 -35.52
C LEU A 659 31.99 26.50 -34.55
N LYS A 660 33.09 27.17 -34.88
CA LYS A 660 34.24 27.23 -33.99
C LYS A 660 33.93 28.01 -32.71
N SER A 661 33.27 29.17 -32.83
CA SER A 661 32.83 29.96 -31.68
C SER A 661 31.86 29.18 -30.79
N ALA A 662 30.89 28.49 -31.38
CA ALA A 662 29.94 27.66 -30.65
C ALA A 662 30.64 26.50 -29.93
N ASN A 663 31.70 25.93 -30.51
CA ASN A 663 32.47 24.87 -29.87
C ASN A 663 33.31 25.40 -28.69
N GLU A 664 33.88 26.60 -28.80
CA GLU A 664 34.58 27.27 -27.69
C GLU A 664 33.63 27.62 -26.54
N GLU A 665 32.42 28.08 -26.84
CA GLU A 665 31.37 28.34 -25.85
C GLU A 665 30.87 27.03 -25.20
N LEU A 666 30.69 25.96 -25.98
CA LEU A 666 30.39 24.63 -25.46
C LEU A 666 31.48 24.10 -24.53
N GLN A 667 32.75 24.36 -24.85
CA GLN A 667 33.85 23.97 -23.96
C GLN A 667 33.83 24.77 -22.66
N SER A 668 33.62 26.09 -22.73
CA SER A 668 33.52 26.96 -21.55
C SER A 668 32.35 26.56 -20.64
N THR A 669 31.18 26.29 -21.23
CA THR A 669 30.00 25.84 -20.46
C THR A 669 30.23 24.46 -19.83
N ASN A 670 30.99 23.59 -20.48
CA ASN A 670 31.35 22.29 -19.92
C ASN A 670 32.32 22.43 -18.72
N GLU A 671 33.27 23.36 -18.78
CA GLU A 671 34.16 23.68 -17.65
C GLU A 671 33.38 24.28 -16.47
N GLU A 672 32.43 25.17 -16.73
CA GLU A 672 31.54 25.73 -15.70
C GLU A 672 30.61 24.66 -15.09
N LEU A 673 30.07 23.77 -15.93
CA LEU A 673 29.31 22.61 -15.46
C LEU A 673 30.15 21.67 -14.60
N GLN A 674 31.42 21.47 -14.94
CA GLN A 674 32.32 20.67 -14.12
C GLN A 674 32.58 21.34 -12.76
N SER A 675 32.83 22.65 -12.74
CA SER A 675 33.01 23.42 -11.51
C SER A 675 31.78 23.38 -10.60
N THR A 676 30.58 23.57 -11.16
CA THR A 676 29.32 23.51 -10.39
C THR A 676 29.06 22.09 -9.87
N ASN A 677 29.48 21.06 -10.59
CA ASN A 677 29.40 19.69 -10.12
C ASN A 677 30.35 19.43 -8.94
N GLU A 678 31.58 19.98 -8.98
CA GLU A 678 32.53 19.91 -7.86
C GLU A 678 31.99 20.63 -6.61
N GLU A 679 31.38 21.81 -6.76
CA GLU A 679 30.70 22.52 -5.65
C GLU A 679 29.49 21.75 -5.10
N LEU A 680 28.71 21.10 -5.96
CA LEU A 680 27.60 20.24 -5.53
C LEU A 680 28.10 19.01 -4.78
N THR A 681 29.21 18.41 -5.20
CA THR A 681 29.79 17.26 -4.49
C THR A 681 30.29 17.64 -3.11
N THR A 682 30.92 18.81 -2.96
CA THR A 682 31.37 19.30 -1.65
C THR A 682 30.18 19.64 -0.74
N SER A 683 29.15 20.32 -1.25
CA SER A 683 27.93 20.58 -0.47
C SER A 683 27.23 19.29 -0.03
N LYS A 684 27.24 18.26 -0.87
CA LYS A 684 26.72 16.93 -0.52
C LYS A 684 27.52 16.27 0.61
N GLU A 685 28.85 16.36 0.58
CA GLU A 685 29.71 15.83 1.65
C GLU A 685 29.45 16.52 2.99
N GLU A 686 29.29 17.85 3.00
CA GLU A 686 28.94 18.60 4.21
C GLU A 686 27.56 18.20 4.77
N MET A 687 26.56 18.04 3.90
CA MET A 687 25.22 17.61 4.32
C MET A 687 25.25 16.19 4.90
N GLN A 688 26.07 15.31 4.33
CA GLN A 688 26.22 13.95 4.82
C GLN A 688 26.89 13.92 6.20
N SER A 689 27.91 14.74 6.43
CA SER A 689 28.54 14.89 7.75
C SER A 689 27.56 15.40 8.80
N MET A 690 26.75 16.42 8.49
CA MET A 690 25.73 16.94 9.41
C MET A 690 24.65 15.89 9.76
N ASN A 691 24.29 15.05 8.80
CA ASN A 691 23.33 13.97 9.03
C ASN A 691 23.90 12.87 9.94
N GLU A 692 25.20 12.57 9.83
CA GLU A 692 25.89 11.63 10.72
C GLU A 692 25.94 12.15 12.17
N GLU A 693 26.17 13.45 12.37
CA GLU A 693 26.09 14.07 13.70
C GLU A 693 24.66 14.00 14.27
N LEU A 694 23.64 14.33 13.48
CA LEU A 694 22.24 14.25 13.91
C LEU A 694 21.79 12.83 14.26
N GLN A 695 22.26 11.82 13.53
CA GLN A 695 21.98 10.43 13.86
C GLN A 695 22.64 10.00 15.18
N THR A 696 23.86 10.50 15.43
CA THR A 696 24.58 10.23 16.67
C THR A 696 23.82 10.83 17.86
N VAL A 697 23.42 12.10 17.77
CA VAL A 697 22.63 12.78 18.81
C VAL A 697 21.28 12.08 19.04
N ASN A 698 20.59 11.66 17.98
CA ASN A 698 19.34 10.92 18.11
C ASN A 698 19.53 9.57 18.80
N THR A 699 20.64 8.88 18.54
CA THR A 699 20.95 7.60 19.18
C THR A 699 21.22 7.79 20.66
N GLU A 700 21.95 8.84 21.04
CA GLU A 700 22.19 9.20 22.43
C GLU A 700 20.89 9.57 23.16
N LEU A 701 20.02 10.37 22.53
CA LEU A 701 18.72 10.74 23.09
C LEU A 701 17.84 9.51 23.34
N ARG A 702 17.80 8.56 22.40
CA ARG A 702 17.07 7.31 22.56
C ARG A 702 17.61 6.48 23.72
N SER A 703 18.93 6.39 23.86
CA SER A 703 19.55 5.71 25.01
C SER A 703 19.13 6.35 26.33
N LYS A 704 19.09 7.69 26.41
CA LYS A 704 18.62 8.41 27.61
C LYS A 704 17.15 8.16 27.92
N VAL A 705 16.30 8.05 26.91
CA VAL A 705 14.88 7.71 27.09
C VAL A 705 14.73 6.27 27.59
N ASP A 706 15.50 5.33 27.04
CA ASP A 706 15.49 3.94 27.50
C ASP A 706 15.96 3.84 28.96
N ASP A 707 17.06 4.52 29.33
CA ASP A 707 17.56 4.58 30.71
C ASP A 707 16.49 5.12 31.68
N LEU A 708 15.77 6.19 31.30
CA LEU A 708 14.67 6.75 32.09
C LEU A 708 13.50 5.77 32.25
N SER A 709 13.15 5.05 31.18
CA SER A 709 12.10 4.03 31.24
C SER A 709 12.48 2.89 32.19
N TRP A 710 13.75 2.45 32.18
CA TRP A 710 14.26 1.43 33.09
C TRP A 710 14.15 1.87 34.54
N VAL A 711 14.63 3.08 34.87
CA VAL A 711 14.53 3.63 36.23
C VAL A 711 13.08 3.78 36.68
N ASN A 712 12.18 4.18 35.77
CA ASN A 712 10.76 4.32 36.11
C ASN A 712 10.10 2.96 36.39
N ASN A 713 10.43 1.93 35.62
CA ASN A 713 9.95 0.57 35.84
C ASN A 713 10.46 0.00 37.17
N ASP A 714 11.74 0.21 37.50
CA ASP A 714 12.31 -0.22 38.78
C ASP A 714 11.62 0.47 39.96
N MET A 715 11.33 1.76 39.85
CA MET A 715 10.57 2.50 40.86
C MET A 715 9.15 1.95 41.03
N GLU A 716 8.46 1.64 39.94
CA GLU A 716 7.11 1.06 39.97
C GLU A 716 7.10 -0.31 40.66
N ASN A 717 8.04 -1.19 40.28
CA ASN A 717 8.20 -2.51 40.87
C ASN A 717 8.56 -2.44 42.37
N LEU A 718 9.44 -1.51 42.77
CA LEU A 718 9.78 -1.30 44.18
C LEU A 718 8.56 -0.86 44.98
N LEU A 719 7.82 0.14 44.48
CA LEU A 719 6.64 0.65 45.19
C LEU A 719 5.54 -0.41 45.32
N ASP A 720 5.29 -1.21 44.28
CA ASP A 720 4.29 -2.28 44.32
C ASP A 720 4.71 -3.45 45.24
N SER A 721 6.01 -3.75 45.33
CA SER A 721 6.52 -4.84 46.18
C SER A 721 6.33 -4.60 47.68
N THR A 722 6.24 -3.34 48.11
CA THR A 722 6.09 -2.98 49.53
C THR A 722 4.70 -3.26 50.09
N GLN A 723 3.70 -3.55 49.25
CA GLN A 723 2.29 -3.76 49.64
C GLN A 723 1.70 -2.62 50.50
N ILE A 724 2.31 -1.43 50.47
CA ILE A 724 1.81 -0.23 51.14
C ILE A 724 1.02 0.59 50.13
N ALA A 725 -0.23 0.91 50.46
CA ALA A 725 -1.02 1.82 49.64
C ALA A 725 -0.40 3.21 49.76
N THR A 726 0.06 3.78 48.65
CA THR A 726 0.70 5.10 48.63
C THR A 726 0.09 5.93 47.51
N ILE A 727 -0.23 7.19 47.81
CA ILE A 727 -0.75 8.16 46.85
C ILE A 727 0.14 9.41 46.91
N PHE A 728 0.63 9.83 45.74
CA PHE A 728 1.37 11.07 45.54
C PHE A 728 0.42 12.12 44.99
N LEU A 729 0.38 13.27 45.64
CA LEU A 729 -0.44 14.41 45.25
C LEU A 729 0.44 15.61 44.93
N ASP A 730 -0.02 16.50 44.05
CA ASP A 730 0.60 17.81 43.81
C ASP A 730 0.20 18.86 44.87
N ASN A 731 0.60 20.12 44.67
CA ASN A 731 0.30 21.23 45.59
C ASN A 731 -1.21 21.56 45.65
N GLU A 732 -1.94 21.28 44.58
CA GLU A 732 -3.39 21.46 44.47
C GLU A 732 -4.20 20.22 44.92
N LEU A 733 -3.51 19.16 45.34
CA LEU A 733 -4.05 17.85 45.75
C LEU A 733 -4.64 17.02 44.60
N HIS A 734 -4.15 17.19 43.38
CA HIS A 734 -4.40 16.25 42.28
C HIS A 734 -3.46 15.04 42.36
N VAL A 735 -3.99 13.89 41.96
CA VAL A 735 -3.25 12.62 41.95
C VAL A 735 -2.15 12.66 40.90
N ARG A 736 -0.89 12.52 41.31
CA ARG A 736 0.27 12.42 40.40
C ARG A 736 0.65 10.97 40.10
N ARG A 737 0.62 10.13 41.14
CA ARG A 737 0.98 8.71 41.07
C ARG A 737 0.37 7.98 42.24
N PHE A 738 0.13 6.69 42.10
CA PHE A 738 -0.36 5.83 43.17
C PHE A 738 0.18 4.42 42.99
N THR A 739 0.21 3.63 44.07
CA THR A 739 0.58 2.21 44.01
C THR A 739 -0.62 1.35 43.69
N ASN A 740 -0.41 0.16 43.12
CA ASN A 740 -1.52 -0.74 42.80
C ASN A 740 -2.33 -1.12 44.05
N TYR A 741 -1.69 -1.21 45.21
CA TYR A 741 -2.36 -1.48 46.48
C TYR A 741 -3.31 -0.34 46.91
N ALA A 742 -3.06 0.91 46.50
CA ALA A 742 -3.94 2.04 46.79
C ALA A 742 -5.33 1.90 46.13
N THR A 743 -5.43 1.14 45.03
CA THR A 743 -6.71 0.89 44.33
C THR A 743 -7.72 0.10 45.16
N HIS A 744 -7.26 -0.61 46.20
CA HIS A 744 -8.13 -1.31 47.14
C HIS A 744 -8.82 -0.35 48.12
N LEU A 745 -8.18 0.78 48.46
CA LEU A 745 -8.72 1.78 49.39
C LEU A 745 -9.45 2.92 48.68
N PHE A 746 -8.99 3.26 47.48
CA PHE A 746 -9.55 4.30 46.63
C PHE A 746 -9.88 3.69 45.27
N LYS A 747 -11.05 3.98 44.68
CA LYS A 747 -11.42 3.47 43.35
C LYS A 747 -10.69 4.23 42.23
N LEU A 748 -9.35 4.15 42.24
CA LEU A 748 -8.44 4.80 41.31
C LEU A 748 -8.24 3.97 40.05
N ILE A 749 -8.26 4.63 38.90
CA ILE A 749 -7.80 4.08 37.62
C ILE A 749 -6.64 4.91 37.06
N GLN A 750 -5.85 4.34 36.14
CA GLN A 750 -4.66 5.02 35.58
C GLN A 750 -4.99 6.37 34.91
N SER A 751 -6.22 6.57 34.41
CA SER A 751 -6.67 7.85 33.84
C SER A 751 -7.06 8.91 34.87
N ASP A 752 -7.09 8.59 36.18
CA ASP A 752 -7.35 9.56 37.24
C ASP A 752 -6.10 10.37 37.65
N VAL A 753 -4.93 10.10 37.04
CA VAL A 753 -3.75 10.96 37.20
C VAL A 753 -4.08 12.36 36.66
N GLY A 754 -3.92 13.38 37.50
CA GLY A 754 -4.33 14.78 37.27
C GLY A 754 -5.69 15.15 37.86
N ARG A 755 -6.44 14.20 38.43
CA ARG A 755 -7.75 14.45 39.06
C ARG A 755 -7.61 14.77 40.54
N ALA A 756 -8.50 15.63 41.07
CA ALA A 756 -8.50 16.00 42.48
C ALA A 756 -8.86 14.80 43.36
N LEU A 757 -8.13 14.58 44.46
CA LEU A 757 -8.38 13.45 45.37
C LEU A 757 -9.80 13.47 45.96
N SER A 758 -10.43 14.64 46.09
CA SER A 758 -11.81 14.80 46.57
C SER A 758 -12.85 14.11 45.71
N ASP A 759 -12.56 13.95 44.41
CA ASP A 759 -13.52 13.43 43.44
C ASP A 759 -13.48 11.89 43.35
N ILE A 760 -12.55 11.28 44.10
CA ILE A 760 -12.28 9.85 44.09
C ILE A 760 -12.95 9.19 45.30
N VAL A 761 -13.74 8.16 45.02
CA VAL A 761 -14.47 7.43 46.07
C VAL A 761 -13.51 6.59 46.92
N THR A 762 -13.61 6.75 48.24
CA THR A 762 -12.80 6.01 49.23
C THR A 762 -13.63 5.07 50.10
N GLU A 763 -13.01 3.95 50.50
CA GLU A 763 -13.54 2.99 51.48
C GLU A 763 -13.15 3.34 52.93
N LEU A 764 -12.28 4.33 53.13
CA LEU A 764 -11.83 4.81 54.44
C LEU A 764 -12.87 5.73 55.09
N ASP A 765 -13.08 5.59 56.40
CA ASP A 765 -13.90 6.52 57.19
C ASP A 765 -13.03 7.69 57.69
N TYR A 766 -12.54 8.50 56.74
CA TYR A 766 -11.61 9.60 57.00
C TYR A 766 -12.06 10.92 56.38
N VAL A 767 -13.07 11.53 56.99
CA VAL A 767 -13.69 12.77 56.49
C VAL A 767 -12.70 13.95 56.43
N ARG A 768 -11.68 13.98 57.31
CA ARG A 768 -10.70 15.07 57.40
C ARG A 768 -9.43 14.91 56.55
N LEU A 769 -9.32 13.85 55.73
CA LEU A 769 -8.12 13.55 54.94
C LEU A 769 -7.60 14.74 54.13
N GLN A 770 -8.51 15.51 53.52
CA GLN A 770 -8.15 16.66 52.70
C GLN A 770 -7.68 17.86 53.54
N GLU A 771 -8.31 18.10 54.70
CA GLU A 771 -7.93 19.16 55.64
C GLU A 771 -6.53 18.89 56.19
N ASP A 772 -6.29 17.65 56.63
CA ASP A 772 -4.99 17.21 57.15
C ASP A 772 -3.91 17.28 56.06
N SER A 773 -4.23 16.96 54.80
CA SER A 773 -3.28 17.10 53.67
C SER A 773 -2.89 18.56 53.40
N LYS A 774 -3.86 19.49 53.49
CA LYS A 774 -3.59 20.93 53.37
C LYS A 774 -2.81 21.48 54.55
N GLU A 775 -3.02 20.94 55.75
CA GLU A 775 -2.27 21.32 56.95
C GLU A 775 -0.80 20.89 56.85
N VAL A 776 -0.53 19.69 56.33
CA VAL A 776 0.85 19.22 56.08
C VAL A 776 1.55 20.09 55.03
N LEU A 777 0.86 20.50 53.96
CA LEU A 777 1.43 21.43 52.96
C LEU A 777 1.80 22.80 53.57
N LYS A 778 1.03 23.28 54.55
CA LYS A 778 1.28 24.58 55.21
C LYS A 778 2.34 24.52 56.31
N THR A 779 2.30 23.48 57.14
CA THR A 779 3.14 23.37 58.33
C THR A 779 4.43 22.59 58.08
N LEU A 780 4.46 21.76 57.04
CA LEU A 780 5.55 20.85 56.69
C LEU A 780 5.86 19.79 57.75
N VAL A 781 4.98 19.66 58.74
CA VAL A 781 5.04 18.63 59.78
C VAL A 781 4.17 17.48 59.32
N PHE A 782 4.69 16.25 59.39
CA PHE A 782 3.92 15.07 59.01
C PHE A 782 2.79 14.80 60.02
N ILE A 783 1.66 14.32 59.53
CA ILE A 783 0.51 13.90 60.35
C ILE A 783 0.38 12.38 60.29
N GLU A 784 0.12 11.76 61.44
CA GLU A 784 -0.08 10.32 61.56
C GLU A 784 -1.36 10.05 62.37
N LYS A 785 -2.28 9.25 61.81
CA LYS A 785 -3.56 8.89 62.46
C LYS A 785 -3.92 7.43 62.18
N GLU A 786 -4.60 6.80 63.14
CA GLU A 786 -5.20 5.48 62.97
C GLU A 786 -6.67 5.64 62.59
N ILE A 787 -7.07 5.05 61.47
CA ILE A 787 -8.37 5.25 60.82
C ILE A 787 -8.99 3.88 60.52
N THR A 788 -10.31 3.78 60.67
CA THR A 788 -11.08 2.59 60.30
C THR A 788 -11.62 2.68 58.88
N ALA A 789 -11.65 1.56 58.17
CA ALA A 789 -12.35 1.43 56.89
C ALA A 789 -13.75 0.83 57.06
N LYS A 790 -14.62 0.97 56.04
CA LYS A 790 -15.99 0.45 56.03
C LYS A 790 -16.08 -1.07 56.27
N ASN A 791 -15.01 -1.81 55.98
CA ASN A 791 -14.88 -3.25 56.20
C ASN A 791 -14.35 -3.64 57.60
N LYS A 792 -14.31 -2.70 58.55
CA LYS A 792 -13.78 -2.85 59.93
C LYS A 792 -12.28 -3.12 60.04
N ARG A 793 -11.52 -2.96 58.94
CA ARG A 793 -10.04 -2.96 59.00
C ARG A 793 -9.52 -1.64 59.54
N TRP A 794 -8.35 -1.69 60.18
CA TRP A 794 -7.66 -0.53 60.74
C TRP A 794 -6.44 -0.19 59.90
N PHE A 795 -6.32 1.07 59.51
CA PHE A 795 -5.21 1.59 58.73
C PHE A 795 -4.50 2.68 59.51
N LYS A 796 -3.17 2.61 59.55
CA LYS A 796 -2.32 3.70 59.96
C LYS A 796 -2.05 4.59 58.75
N VAL A 797 -2.55 5.81 58.78
CA VAL A 797 -2.42 6.80 57.71
C VAL A 797 -1.33 7.79 58.09
N ARG A 798 -0.35 7.97 57.21
CA ARG A 798 0.74 8.93 57.38
C ARG A 798 0.82 9.86 56.18
N ILE A 799 0.73 11.16 56.43
CA ILE A 799 0.79 12.21 55.41
C ILE A 799 2.10 12.97 55.59
N MET A 800 2.92 13.03 54.54
CA MET A 800 4.23 13.69 54.55
C MET A 800 4.35 14.67 53.39
N PRO A 801 5.10 15.79 53.54
CA PRO A 801 5.39 16.67 52.40
C PRO A 801 6.30 15.97 51.40
N TYR A 802 5.98 16.07 50.11
CA TYR A 802 6.83 15.59 49.04
C TYR A 802 7.91 16.65 48.75
N ARG A 803 9.19 16.24 48.76
CA ARG A 803 10.32 17.11 48.49
C ARG A 803 11.07 16.61 47.25
N THR A 804 11.32 17.52 46.32
CA THR A 804 12.18 17.24 45.15
C THR A 804 13.65 17.17 45.58
N GLN A 805 14.53 16.71 44.67
CA GLN A 805 15.98 16.68 44.93
C GLN A 805 16.57 18.08 45.16
N GLU A 806 15.92 19.12 44.63
CA GLU A 806 16.28 20.53 44.87
C GLU A 806 15.71 21.08 46.18
N ASN A 807 15.13 20.21 47.02
CA ASN A 807 14.52 20.53 48.31
C ASN A 807 13.32 21.48 48.21
N VAL A 808 12.68 21.53 47.03
CA VAL A 808 11.41 22.25 46.80
C VAL A 808 10.25 21.35 47.19
N ILE A 809 9.26 21.91 47.89
CA ILE A 809 8.04 21.19 48.27
C ILE A 809 7.10 21.19 47.08
N ASP A 810 6.71 20.01 46.66
CA ASP A 810 5.96 19.79 45.43
C ASP A 810 4.84 18.77 45.66
N GLY A 811 4.03 19.05 46.69
CA GLY A 811 2.87 18.26 47.06
C GLY A 811 3.03 17.44 48.34
N VAL A 812 2.25 16.36 48.45
CA VAL A 812 2.23 15.46 49.61
C VAL A 812 2.21 14.00 49.20
N VAL A 813 2.77 13.15 50.04
CA VAL A 813 2.70 11.69 49.95
C VAL A 813 1.86 11.17 51.10
N ILE A 814 0.86 10.36 50.78
CA ILE A 814 0.00 9.71 51.76
C ILE A 814 0.23 8.21 51.70
N THR A 815 0.64 7.62 52.81
CA THR A 815 0.82 6.17 52.96
C THR A 815 -0.23 5.58 53.90
N PHE A 816 -0.73 4.40 53.55
CA PHE A 816 -1.71 3.65 54.30
C PHE A 816 -1.16 2.26 54.59
N THR A 817 -0.98 1.94 55.87
CA THR A 817 -0.47 0.65 56.34
C THR A 817 -1.56 -0.07 57.11
N ASP A 818 -1.87 -1.31 56.74
CA ASP A 818 -2.85 -2.13 57.48
C ASP A 818 -2.27 -2.53 58.85
N ILE A 819 -2.98 -2.16 59.92
CA ILE A 819 -2.64 -2.47 61.32
C ILE A 819 -3.71 -3.34 61.99
N SER A 820 -4.58 -3.99 61.20
CA SER A 820 -5.69 -4.79 61.70
C SER A 820 -5.24 -5.95 62.60
N GLU A 821 -4.17 -6.65 62.23
CA GLU A 821 -3.61 -7.74 63.05
C GLU A 821 -3.07 -7.22 64.39
N ALA A 822 -2.36 -6.10 64.38
CA ALA A 822 -1.84 -5.48 65.58
C ALA A 822 -2.97 -5.03 66.54
N LYS A 823 -4.08 -4.51 66.01
CA LYS A 823 -5.27 -4.14 66.80
C LYS A 823 -6.02 -5.34 67.36
N LEU A 824 -6.08 -6.45 66.63
CA LEU A 824 -6.66 -7.70 67.12
C LEU A 824 -5.83 -8.25 68.29
N LEU A 825 -4.50 -8.31 68.13
CA LEU A 825 -3.56 -8.71 69.17
C LEU A 825 -3.62 -7.78 70.39
N GLU A 826 -3.70 -6.46 70.19
CA GLU A 826 -3.86 -5.49 71.29
C GLU A 826 -5.18 -5.73 72.05
N SER A 827 -6.28 -5.99 71.32
CA SER A 827 -7.57 -6.29 71.94
C SER A 827 -7.57 -7.63 72.69
N GLU A 828 -6.86 -8.65 72.21
CA GLU A 828 -6.71 -9.93 72.90
C GLU A 828 -5.85 -9.78 74.15
N LEU A 829 -4.73 -9.05 74.07
CA LEU A 829 -3.87 -8.75 75.22
C LEU A 829 -4.57 -7.91 76.29
N ARG A 830 -5.42 -6.95 75.89
CA ARG A 830 -6.28 -6.19 76.83
C ARG A 830 -7.35 -7.04 77.50
N LYS A 831 -7.83 -8.12 76.85
CA LYS A 831 -8.74 -9.10 77.49
C LYS A 831 -8.02 -10.02 78.48
N ILE A 832 -6.72 -10.24 78.31
CA ILE A 832 -5.89 -11.11 79.16
C ILE A 832 -5.35 -10.39 80.40
N ARG A 833 -5.28 -9.05 80.40
CA ARG A 833 -4.96 -8.24 81.60
C ARG A 833 -6.25 -7.69 82.25
N PRO A 834 -6.85 -8.37 83.25
CA PRO A 834 -7.83 -7.71 84.10
C PRO A 834 -7.10 -6.62 84.88
N THR A 835 -7.67 -5.42 84.87
CA THR A 835 -7.31 -4.29 85.73
C THR A 835 -7.10 -4.74 87.18
N THR A 836 -5.86 -4.60 87.67
CA THR A 836 -5.58 -4.41 89.10
C THR A 836 -5.61 -2.93 89.42
#